data_AF-A0A7S3A2R1-F1
#
_entry.id   AF-A0A7S3A2R1-F1
#
_cell.length_a   1.000
_cell.length_b   1.000
_cell.length_c   1.000
_cell.angle_alpha   90.00
_cell.angle_beta   90.00
_cell.angle_gamma   90.00
#
_symmetry.space_group_name_H-M   'P 1'
#
loop_
_entity.id
_entity.type
_entity.pdbx_description
1 polymer ?
#
loop_
_entity_poly.entity_id
_entity_poly.type
_entity_poly.pdbx_seq_one_letter_code
_entity_poly.pdbx_strand_id
1 'polypeptide(L)'
;MKGPVLGMWQRGLGPELLRGGVLTSAMWRSRIGSSRAMAAGTKRKFKKLMCCNRGEIAIRVFRAATELGMRTVGVYAQEDRHSLHRYKCDESYQLADSITPVGAYLDIDNIIEIAKDKNVDAIHPGYGFLSENAGFAKACEENGIAFVGPQAKVLRLFGDKTEARKLAIDANVNVVPGSPGPIANLEEAREFVEGKNGIGFPVIVKAAHGGGGRGMRVVFDPVEFSESVSRAQSEAEKAFGDGTVFIERFVHRPRHIEVQVLADGTGDVVHLYERDCSVQRRHQKVVEIAPASGLPDKVRETLWSDSVRLIKNSAYKNAGTVEFLIDQNGRHYFIEVNPRVQVEHTVTEEVTGVDVVQSQIRIAQGETLKEIGLEQDKVQLRGYAIQCRVTTENPANNFLPDYGRIDAFRPGEGMGIRLDSAAGFAGAVVTPHYDSLLIKVTAHALEFTKAAEKLRRALLEFRVRGVHTNIPFLKTVLNHPVFLKQQMATDFIDAHPELFVFPPQRDRANKILRFLAENVVNGHPMPGPDKTKEPSQLLPVMPIYDPNQNAPNGWKQVIDKEGPDGFAKAVRKFPYTLLGDTTWRDAHQSLLATRMRTVDMASIAPATSRAFSGLYAIECWGGATFDVCMRFLREDPWQRLHHLRNLVPNVPFQMLLRGANAVGYTSYPDNLVYEFCKHARQGGVDVFRVFDSLNYVDNLLIGMDAVHKADGVVQGEICYTGDVKSTPRKDKYGLDYYLNIADQLVNKGNTHVLGIKDMAGLLKPESARELIGALRKEFPNTPIHVHTHDTGGVGVASMLACAEAGADIVHGAIDSMSGTTSQPPLGSIMESLRQRENWPSKPVKTGKHAIHLPESEKLFELHDYWDTMRGHYAPFEQGARSTSVDVFEHEMPGGQYTNLMFQSQSLGLSKQWKEVKKAYADANRILGNIVKVTPSSKVVGDLAQFMVTNKLSGDDIVERADSLDLPRSVVEFLQGQLGFPYGGFPEPLR
;
A
#
# COMPACT_ATOMS: atom_id res chain seq x y z
N MET A 1 -22.26 0.31 -48.23
CA MET A 1 -21.67 -0.99 -48.66
C MET A 1 -21.75 -1.92 -47.46
N LYS A 2 -22.73 -2.84 -47.40
CA LYS A 2 -22.56 -4.31 -47.64
C LYS A 2 -21.33 -4.85 -46.88
N GLY A 3 -21.39 -5.78 -45.93
CA GLY A 3 -22.38 -6.78 -45.51
C GLY A 3 -21.66 -7.87 -44.66
N PRO A 4 -22.39 -8.83 -44.07
CA PRO A 4 -22.13 -9.40 -42.72
C PRO A 4 -21.94 -10.95 -42.71
N VAL A 5 -21.70 -11.59 -41.54
CA VAL A 5 -22.06 -13.02 -41.28
C VAL A 5 -22.31 -13.31 -39.77
N LEU A 6 -23.55 -13.75 -39.48
CA LEU A 6 -24.13 -14.73 -38.51
C LEU A 6 -23.65 -14.83 -37.03
N GLY A 7 -24.49 -15.08 -36.00
CA GLY A 7 -25.93 -15.37 -35.92
C GLY A 7 -26.29 -16.54 -34.95
N MET A 8 -26.95 -16.22 -33.81
CA MET A 8 -27.95 -16.97 -32.99
C MET A 8 -27.56 -18.35 -32.36
N TRP A 9 -27.98 -18.73 -31.14
CA TRP A 9 -29.36 -18.90 -30.65
C TRP A 9 -29.49 -18.94 -29.11
N GLN A 10 -30.63 -18.47 -28.59
CA GLN A 10 -31.09 -18.65 -27.20
C GLN A 10 -32.63 -18.82 -27.17
N ARG A 11 -33.13 -19.61 -26.21
CA ARG A 11 -34.54 -19.81 -25.73
C ARG A 11 -35.45 -20.68 -26.63
N GLY A 12 -36.34 -21.53 -26.14
CA GLY A 12 -36.83 -21.93 -24.81
C GLY A 12 -38.11 -22.76 -25.00
N LEU A 13 -38.63 -23.45 -23.96
CA LEU A 13 -40.06 -23.72 -23.67
C LEU A 13 -40.23 -24.83 -22.59
N GLY A 14 -40.91 -24.49 -21.48
CA GLY A 14 -42.16 -25.14 -21.04
C GLY A 14 -42.14 -26.45 -20.23
N PRO A 15 -42.74 -26.47 -19.00
CA PRO A 15 -42.86 -27.65 -18.11
C PRO A 15 -44.27 -28.30 -18.11
N GLU A 16 -44.41 -29.56 -17.64
CA GLU A 16 -45.41 -30.04 -16.64
C GLU A 16 -45.65 -31.57 -16.58
N LEU A 17 -45.85 -32.03 -15.33
CA LEU A 17 -46.83 -33.00 -14.79
C LEU A 17 -46.59 -34.53 -14.67
N LEU A 18 -46.83 -34.93 -13.41
CA LEU A 18 -46.85 -36.20 -12.69
C LEU A 18 -47.84 -37.29 -13.15
N ARG A 19 -47.51 -38.53 -12.76
CA ARG A 19 -48.32 -39.69 -12.27
C ARG A 19 -47.78 -40.95 -12.95
N GLY A 20 -47.44 -42.07 -12.30
CA GLY A 20 -47.92 -42.70 -11.07
C GLY A 20 -48.11 -44.18 -11.44
N GLY A 21 -47.40 -45.10 -10.79
CA GLY A 21 -47.48 -46.54 -11.11
C GLY A 21 -46.68 -47.40 -10.14
N VAL A 22 -47.38 -47.93 -9.14
CA VAL A 22 -46.93 -48.94 -8.17
C VAL A 22 -46.91 -50.31 -8.83
N LEU A 23 -45.86 -51.12 -8.61
CA LEU A 23 -45.92 -52.59 -8.68
C LEU A 23 -44.86 -53.23 -7.76
N THR A 24 -45.35 -53.65 -6.59
CA THR A 24 -45.12 -54.89 -5.80
C THR A 24 -43.77 -55.61 -5.77
N SER A 25 -43.40 -55.92 -4.52
CA SER A 25 -42.42 -56.90 -4.01
C SER A 25 -42.59 -58.35 -4.46
N ALA A 26 -41.48 -59.09 -4.66
CA ALA A 26 -41.06 -60.27 -3.84
C ALA A 26 -40.18 -61.31 -4.61
N MET A 27 -39.19 -61.85 -3.88
CA MET A 27 -38.39 -63.07 -4.11
C MET A 27 -37.40 -63.05 -5.30
N TRP A 28 -36.09 -63.17 -5.06
CA TRP A 28 -35.44 -64.45 -4.76
C TRP A 28 -34.29 -64.33 -3.75
N ARG A 29 -34.24 -65.28 -2.79
CA ARG A 29 -33.10 -65.55 -1.91
C ARG A 29 -32.19 -66.64 -2.52
N SER A 30 -30.91 -66.52 -2.16
CA SER A 30 -29.90 -67.57 -1.95
C SER A 30 -29.21 -68.23 -3.17
N ARG A 31 -27.91 -67.93 -3.29
CA ARG A 31 -26.80 -68.90 -3.25
C ARG A 31 -25.64 -68.20 -2.51
N ILE A 32 -25.39 -68.51 -1.24
CA ILE A 32 -24.27 -69.37 -0.78
C ILE A 32 -23.06 -69.15 -1.72
N GLY A 33 -22.06 -68.36 -1.36
CA GLY A 33 -21.18 -68.58 -0.22
C GLY A 33 -19.87 -69.18 -0.73
N SER A 34 -18.90 -68.32 -1.06
CA SER A 34 -17.49 -68.70 -1.02
C SER A 34 -16.72 -67.63 -0.28
N SER A 35 -16.44 -67.92 0.97
CA SER A 35 -15.41 -67.26 1.75
C SER A 35 -14.08 -67.40 1.01
N ARG A 36 -13.67 -66.38 0.27
CA ARG A 36 -12.26 -66.22 -0.10
C ARG A 36 -11.51 -65.80 1.15
N ALA A 37 -11.04 -66.78 1.90
CA ALA A 37 -9.94 -66.57 2.82
C ALA A 37 -8.81 -65.89 2.04
N MET A 38 -8.35 -64.73 2.51
CA MET A 38 -7.24 -64.01 1.91
C MET A 38 -5.97 -64.84 2.08
N ALA A 39 -5.59 -65.57 1.04
CA ALA A 39 -4.26 -66.13 0.94
C ALA A 39 -3.27 -64.98 0.66
N ALA A 40 -2.29 -64.81 1.56
CA ALA A 40 -1.15 -63.92 1.33
C ALA A 40 -0.36 -64.41 0.11
N GLY A 41 -0.31 -63.62 -0.97
CA GLY A 41 0.57 -63.88 -2.11
C GLY A 41 0.02 -63.57 -3.52
N THR A 42 -1.26 -63.27 -3.71
CA THR A 42 -1.78 -62.95 -5.06
C THR A 42 -1.73 -61.44 -5.35
N LYS A 43 -0.96 -61.04 -6.37
CA LYS A 43 -0.94 -59.66 -6.89
C LYS A 43 -2.36 -59.23 -7.30
N ARG A 44 -2.86 -58.13 -6.74
CA ARG A 44 -4.20 -57.58 -7.06
C ARG A 44 -4.03 -56.25 -7.78
N LYS A 45 -4.38 -56.21 -9.07
CA LYS A 45 -4.42 -54.95 -9.82
C LYS A 45 -5.66 -54.14 -9.39
N PHE A 46 -5.47 -52.97 -8.81
CA PHE A 46 -6.58 -52.07 -8.46
C PHE A 46 -7.09 -51.38 -9.73
N LYS A 47 -8.40 -51.28 -9.87
CA LYS A 47 -9.07 -50.51 -10.93
C LYS A 47 -9.61 -49.19 -10.40
N LYS A 48 -10.03 -49.16 -9.13
CA LYS A 48 -10.62 -47.98 -8.49
C LYS A 48 -10.06 -47.76 -7.09
N LEU A 49 -9.53 -46.57 -6.84
CA LEU A 49 -8.94 -46.16 -5.56
C LEU A 49 -9.72 -44.97 -4.98
N MET A 50 -10.11 -45.07 -3.70
CA MET A 50 -10.71 -43.96 -2.96
C MET A 50 -9.68 -43.30 -2.06
N CYS A 51 -9.64 -41.96 -2.03
CA CYS A 51 -8.91 -41.25 -0.97
C CYS A 51 -9.87 -40.83 0.13
N CYS A 52 -9.65 -41.37 1.34
CA CYS A 52 -10.42 -41.02 2.53
C CYS A 52 -9.77 -39.83 3.26
N ASN A 53 -9.71 -38.69 2.57
CA ASN A 53 -9.12 -37.46 3.08
C ASN A 53 -9.62 -36.24 2.28
N ARG A 54 -9.12 -35.06 2.61
CA ARG A 54 -9.46 -33.79 1.97
C ARG A 54 -8.22 -33.00 1.54
N GLY A 55 -8.44 -31.83 0.96
CA GLY A 55 -7.39 -30.84 0.70
C GLY A 55 -6.29 -31.32 -0.25
N GLU A 56 -5.05 -30.92 0.01
CA GLU A 56 -3.93 -31.19 -0.90
C GLU A 56 -3.61 -32.68 -1.01
N ILE A 57 -3.68 -33.43 0.09
CA ILE A 57 -3.25 -34.84 0.10
C ILE A 57 -4.20 -35.72 -0.70
N ALA A 58 -5.50 -35.42 -0.67
CA ALA A 58 -6.47 -36.10 -1.53
C ALA A 58 -6.12 -35.87 -3.01
N ILE A 59 -5.83 -34.63 -3.40
CA ILE A 59 -5.41 -34.29 -4.77
C ILE A 59 -4.10 -35.00 -5.14
N ARG A 60 -3.12 -35.05 -4.23
CA ARG A 60 -1.85 -35.75 -4.42
C ARG A 60 -2.04 -37.25 -4.67
N VAL A 61 -2.93 -37.89 -3.92
CA VAL A 61 -3.30 -39.30 -4.10
C VAL A 61 -4.03 -39.52 -5.43
N PHE A 62 -4.97 -38.64 -5.80
CA PHE A 62 -5.68 -38.75 -7.08
C PHE A 62 -4.73 -38.63 -8.27
N ARG A 63 -3.74 -37.73 -8.21
CA ARG A 63 -2.68 -37.61 -9.23
C ARG A 63 -1.93 -38.95 -9.40
N ALA A 64 -1.41 -39.51 -8.31
CA ALA A 64 -0.70 -40.79 -8.34
C ALA A 64 -1.57 -41.95 -8.89
N ALA A 65 -2.81 -42.05 -8.42
CA ALA A 65 -3.73 -43.09 -8.86
C ALA A 65 -4.08 -42.96 -10.35
N THR A 66 -4.27 -41.73 -10.84
CA THR A 66 -4.55 -41.46 -12.27
C THR A 66 -3.35 -41.81 -13.15
N GLU A 67 -2.13 -41.45 -12.73
CA GLU A 67 -0.89 -41.79 -13.43
C GLU A 67 -0.66 -43.31 -13.50
N LEU A 68 -1.11 -44.07 -12.49
CA LEU A 68 -1.13 -45.53 -12.49
C LEU A 68 -2.33 -46.15 -13.24
N GLY A 69 -3.17 -45.32 -13.88
CA GLY A 69 -4.30 -45.76 -14.71
C GLY A 69 -5.53 -46.24 -13.91
N MET A 70 -5.69 -45.77 -12.67
CA MET A 70 -6.83 -46.11 -11.82
C MET A 70 -7.91 -45.03 -11.87
N ARG A 71 -9.17 -45.44 -11.66
CA ARG A 71 -10.27 -44.51 -11.38
C ARG A 71 -10.21 -44.04 -9.94
N THR A 72 -10.56 -42.79 -9.70
CA THR A 72 -10.42 -42.12 -8.42
C THR A 72 -11.77 -41.76 -7.78
N VAL A 73 -11.90 -42.00 -6.48
CA VAL A 73 -13.08 -41.64 -5.70
C VAL A 73 -12.69 -40.70 -4.56
N GLY A 74 -13.37 -39.57 -4.43
CA GLY A 74 -13.24 -38.66 -3.30
C GLY A 74 -14.46 -38.68 -2.38
N VAL A 75 -14.25 -38.30 -1.12
CA VAL A 75 -15.32 -38.10 -0.13
C VAL A 75 -15.27 -36.68 0.41
N TYR A 76 -16.42 -36.07 0.68
CA TYR A 76 -16.48 -34.71 1.20
C TYR A 76 -17.60 -34.48 2.21
N ALA A 77 -17.35 -33.69 3.24
CA ALA A 77 -18.41 -33.18 4.13
C ALA A 77 -19.17 -32.02 3.46
N GLN A 78 -20.35 -31.68 3.97
CA GLN A 78 -21.20 -30.62 3.40
C GLN A 78 -20.52 -29.24 3.37
N GLU A 79 -19.72 -28.93 4.38
CA GLU A 79 -18.93 -27.69 4.49
C GLU A 79 -17.79 -27.64 3.45
N ASP A 80 -17.32 -28.80 3.00
CA ASP A 80 -16.22 -28.96 2.04
C ASP A 80 -16.73 -29.17 0.60
N ARG A 81 -18.04 -28.96 0.33
CA ARG A 81 -18.65 -29.11 -1.01
C ARG A 81 -18.02 -28.23 -2.10
N HIS A 82 -17.31 -27.17 -1.72
CA HIS A 82 -16.58 -26.27 -2.62
C HIS A 82 -15.05 -26.50 -2.61
N SER A 83 -14.58 -27.48 -1.84
CA SER A 83 -13.16 -27.82 -1.74
C SER A 83 -12.64 -28.40 -3.06
N LEU A 84 -11.41 -28.03 -3.43
CA LEU A 84 -10.84 -28.35 -4.73
C LEU A 84 -10.74 -29.87 -4.98
N HIS A 85 -10.44 -30.64 -3.94
CA HIS A 85 -10.21 -32.09 -4.04
C HIS A 85 -11.43 -32.85 -4.58
N ARG A 86 -12.65 -32.38 -4.26
CA ARG A 86 -13.92 -32.94 -4.76
C ARG A 86 -13.97 -32.98 -6.29
N TYR A 87 -13.35 -31.99 -6.95
CA TYR A 87 -13.36 -31.84 -8.41
C TYR A 87 -12.09 -32.41 -9.08
N LYS A 88 -11.21 -33.06 -8.32
CA LYS A 88 -9.95 -33.64 -8.80
C LYS A 88 -9.94 -35.18 -8.79
N CYS A 89 -11.10 -35.78 -8.58
CA CYS A 89 -11.35 -37.21 -8.71
C CYS A 89 -12.42 -37.48 -9.78
N ASP A 90 -12.53 -38.72 -10.27
CA ASP A 90 -13.51 -39.11 -11.29
C ASP A 90 -14.94 -39.15 -10.74
N GLU A 91 -15.09 -39.50 -9.47
CA GLU A 91 -16.37 -39.58 -8.76
C GLU A 91 -16.19 -39.03 -7.33
N SER A 92 -17.18 -38.31 -6.79
CA SER A 92 -17.14 -37.84 -5.41
C SER A 92 -18.48 -38.00 -4.69
N TYR A 93 -18.43 -38.38 -3.41
CA TYR A 93 -19.61 -38.69 -2.61
C TYR A 93 -19.61 -37.92 -1.29
N GLN A 94 -20.77 -37.41 -0.92
CA GLN A 94 -20.93 -36.67 0.33
C GLN A 94 -20.94 -37.66 1.50
N LEU A 95 -20.23 -37.31 2.57
CA LEU A 95 -20.28 -37.99 3.85
C LEU A 95 -21.56 -37.62 4.61
N ALA A 96 -21.90 -38.38 5.65
CA ALA A 96 -23.06 -38.12 6.50
C ALA A 96 -23.12 -36.66 6.98
N ASP A 97 -24.28 -36.03 6.84
CA ASP A 97 -24.54 -34.61 7.18
C ASP A 97 -24.93 -34.40 8.66
N SER A 98 -25.21 -35.48 9.40
CA SER A 98 -25.68 -35.45 10.78
C SER A 98 -24.58 -35.33 11.84
N ILE A 99 -23.32 -35.09 11.44
CA ILE A 99 -22.15 -35.03 12.34
C ILE A 99 -21.42 -33.69 12.12
N THR A 100 -20.54 -33.31 13.04
CA THR A 100 -19.63 -32.18 12.86
C THR A 100 -18.79 -32.32 11.58
N PRO A 101 -18.32 -31.20 10.97
CA PRO A 101 -17.61 -31.25 9.69
C PRO A 101 -16.33 -32.09 9.70
N VAL A 102 -15.65 -32.18 10.85
CA VAL A 102 -14.48 -33.05 11.06
C VAL A 102 -14.91 -34.48 11.35
N GLY A 103 -15.96 -34.67 12.17
CA GLY A 103 -16.47 -36.00 12.51
C GLY A 103 -16.98 -36.79 11.30
N ALA A 104 -17.50 -36.11 10.27
CA ALA A 104 -17.87 -36.75 9.01
C ALA A 104 -16.70 -37.51 8.35
N TYR A 105 -15.47 -36.96 8.39
CA TYR A 105 -14.26 -37.62 7.87
C TYR A 105 -13.70 -38.71 8.81
N LEU A 106 -14.27 -38.87 10.00
CA LEU A 106 -13.91 -39.89 10.98
C LEU A 106 -14.95 -41.02 11.05
N ASP A 107 -16.03 -40.94 10.28
CA ASP A 107 -17.12 -41.92 10.25
C ASP A 107 -16.76 -43.15 9.40
N ILE A 108 -16.15 -44.14 10.07
CA ILE A 108 -15.68 -45.38 9.45
C ILE A 108 -16.82 -46.13 8.73
N ASP A 109 -18.00 -46.23 9.33
CA ASP A 109 -19.09 -47.03 8.80
C ASP A 109 -19.62 -46.43 7.50
N ASN A 110 -19.85 -45.10 7.48
CA ASN A 110 -20.29 -44.40 6.28
C ASN A 110 -19.25 -44.48 5.15
N ILE A 111 -17.96 -44.32 5.47
CA ILE A 111 -16.88 -44.41 4.48
C ILE A 111 -16.81 -45.81 3.86
N ILE A 112 -16.92 -46.87 4.68
CA ILE A 112 -16.90 -48.26 4.20
C ILE A 112 -18.16 -48.57 3.37
N GLU A 113 -19.33 -48.06 3.76
CA GLU A 113 -20.56 -48.19 2.99
C GLU A 113 -20.42 -47.58 1.58
N ILE A 114 -19.93 -46.34 1.51
CA ILE A 114 -19.66 -45.66 0.22
C ILE A 114 -18.66 -46.48 -0.60
N ALA A 115 -17.57 -46.95 0.01
CA ALA A 115 -16.56 -47.73 -0.71
C ALA A 115 -17.14 -49.01 -1.33
N LYS A 116 -18.02 -49.71 -0.61
CA LYS A 116 -18.69 -50.93 -1.08
C LYS A 116 -19.68 -50.63 -2.20
N ASP A 117 -20.55 -49.65 -2.02
CA ASP A 117 -21.56 -49.26 -3.02
C ASP A 117 -20.89 -48.86 -4.34
N LYS A 118 -19.71 -48.23 -4.28
CA LYS A 118 -18.98 -47.74 -5.45
C LYS A 118 -17.93 -48.70 -6.01
N ASN A 119 -17.86 -49.92 -5.48
CA ASN A 119 -16.93 -50.98 -5.88
C ASN A 119 -15.47 -50.50 -5.86
N VAL A 120 -15.06 -49.88 -4.76
CA VAL A 120 -13.67 -49.43 -4.53
C VAL A 120 -12.79 -50.64 -4.22
N ASP A 121 -11.62 -50.75 -4.88
CA ASP A 121 -10.66 -51.82 -4.62
C ASP A 121 -9.76 -51.52 -3.42
N ALA A 122 -9.39 -50.26 -3.26
CA ALA A 122 -8.44 -49.82 -2.25
C ALA A 122 -8.77 -48.42 -1.71
N ILE A 123 -8.51 -48.20 -0.42
CA ILE A 123 -8.63 -46.89 0.23
C ILE A 123 -7.24 -46.41 0.63
N HIS A 124 -6.89 -45.21 0.18
CA HIS A 124 -5.73 -44.47 0.64
C HIS A 124 -6.16 -43.45 1.70
N PRO A 125 -5.68 -43.55 2.94
CA PRO A 125 -6.17 -42.66 4.01
C PRO A 125 -5.46 -41.30 4.02
N GLY A 126 -4.36 -41.13 3.28
CA GLY A 126 -3.58 -39.89 3.30
C GLY A 126 -2.84 -39.75 4.64
N TYR A 127 -2.95 -38.57 5.26
CA TYR A 127 -2.43 -38.30 6.60
C TYR A 127 -3.48 -37.58 7.48
N GLY A 128 -3.35 -37.71 8.80
CA GLY A 128 -4.40 -37.25 9.71
C GLY A 128 -5.71 -38.03 9.53
N PHE A 129 -6.78 -37.58 10.17
CA PHE A 129 -8.06 -38.30 10.20
C PHE A 129 -7.88 -39.78 10.59
N LEU A 130 -8.25 -40.71 9.71
CA LEU A 130 -8.23 -42.15 9.96
C LEU A 130 -6.93 -42.84 9.53
N SER A 131 -5.89 -42.10 9.13
CA SER A 131 -4.64 -42.68 8.59
C SER A 131 -3.86 -43.57 9.55
N GLU A 132 -4.01 -43.35 10.85
CA GLU A 132 -3.35 -44.14 11.90
C GLU A 132 -4.37 -44.99 12.69
N ASN A 133 -5.63 -45.02 12.23
CA ASN A 133 -6.70 -45.71 12.94
C ASN A 133 -6.69 -47.21 12.61
N ALA A 134 -6.24 -48.03 13.58
CA ALA A 134 -6.22 -49.49 13.44
C ALA A 134 -7.62 -50.10 13.19
N GLY A 135 -8.68 -49.49 13.74
CA GLY A 135 -10.07 -49.92 13.51
C GLY A 135 -10.49 -49.72 12.06
N PHE A 136 -10.11 -48.61 11.45
CA PHE A 136 -10.40 -48.32 10.05
C PHE A 136 -9.68 -49.27 9.09
N ALA A 137 -8.40 -49.54 9.33
CA ALA A 137 -7.65 -50.53 8.53
C ALA A 137 -8.28 -51.93 8.64
N LYS A 138 -8.70 -52.34 9.85
CA LYS A 138 -9.41 -53.61 10.08
C LYS A 138 -10.76 -53.65 9.36
N ALA A 139 -11.53 -52.55 9.39
CA ALA A 139 -12.80 -52.45 8.69
C ALA A 139 -12.63 -52.57 7.17
N CYS A 140 -11.56 -52.02 6.60
CA CYS A 140 -11.20 -52.21 5.19
C CYS A 140 -10.93 -53.70 4.89
N GLU A 141 -10.08 -54.33 5.70
CA GLU A 141 -9.72 -55.76 5.56
C GLU A 141 -10.96 -56.68 5.65
N GLU A 142 -11.83 -56.46 6.63
CA GLU A 142 -13.07 -57.24 6.84
C GLU A 142 -14.09 -57.08 5.70
N ASN A 143 -14.02 -55.98 4.95
CA ASN A 143 -14.90 -55.72 3.81
C ASN A 143 -14.23 -55.99 2.44
N GLY A 144 -13.03 -56.60 2.41
CA GLY A 144 -12.34 -56.96 1.17
C GLY A 144 -11.76 -55.78 0.38
N ILE A 145 -11.58 -54.64 1.04
CA ILE A 145 -11.03 -53.41 0.49
C ILE A 145 -9.57 -53.30 0.96
N ALA A 146 -8.63 -53.07 0.04
CA ALA A 146 -7.23 -52.94 0.41
C ALA A 146 -6.98 -51.60 1.12
N PHE A 147 -6.41 -51.64 2.33
CA PHE A 147 -5.92 -50.44 3.00
C PHE A 147 -4.52 -50.09 2.48
N VAL A 148 -4.34 -48.90 1.89
CA VAL A 148 -3.03 -48.44 1.39
C VAL A 148 -2.21 -47.88 2.55
N GLY A 149 -1.64 -48.77 3.34
CA GLY A 149 -0.87 -48.47 4.54
C GLY A 149 -0.44 -49.75 5.27
N PRO A 150 0.09 -49.64 6.49
CA PRO A 150 0.41 -50.79 7.33
C PRO A 150 -0.84 -51.55 7.78
N GLN A 151 -0.65 -52.83 8.17
CA GLN A 151 -1.74 -53.67 8.69
C GLN A 151 -2.27 -53.13 10.02
N ALA A 152 -3.54 -53.43 10.36
CA ALA A 152 -4.18 -52.97 11.59
C ALA A 152 -3.37 -53.30 12.88
N LYS A 153 -2.69 -54.46 12.92
CA LYS A 153 -1.82 -54.85 14.03
C LYS A 153 -0.61 -53.92 14.19
N VAL A 154 -0.03 -53.47 13.08
CA VAL A 154 1.14 -52.58 13.02
C VAL A 154 0.74 -51.16 13.39
N LEU A 155 -0.43 -50.71 12.94
CA LEU A 155 -1.02 -49.44 13.35
C LEU A 155 -1.27 -49.40 14.86
N ARG A 156 -1.77 -50.50 15.45
CA ARG A 156 -1.97 -50.58 16.91
C ARG A 156 -0.65 -50.56 17.67
N LEU A 157 0.37 -51.25 17.17
CA LEU A 157 1.72 -51.26 17.74
C LEU A 157 2.35 -49.87 17.78
N PHE A 158 2.30 -49.12 16.67
CA PHE A 158 2.90 -47.78 16.62
C PHE A 158 1.99 -46.67 17.13
N GLY A 159 0.68 -46.91 17.26
CA GLY A 159 -0.26 -46.00 17.91
C GLY A 159 -0.12 -45.96 19.44
N ASP A 160 0.49 -46.98 20.05
CA ASP A 160 0.85 -47.01 21.45
C ASP A 160 2.35 -46.64 21.61
N LYS A 161 2.59 -45.48 22.23
CA LYS A 161 3.96 -44.97 22.41
C LYS A 161 4.82 -45.84 23.33
N THR A 162 4.21 -46.57 24.26
CA THR A 162 4.95 -47.45 25.17
C THR A 162 5.39 -48.73 24.47
N GLU A 163 4.51 -49.33 23.67
CA GLU A 163 4.84 -50.51 22.87
C GLU A 163 5.81 -50.19 21.73
N ALA A 164 5.65 -49.05 21.04
CA ALA A 164 6.60 -48.58 20.04
C ALA A 164 8.00 -48.37 20.63
N ARG A 165 8.08 -47.79 21.84
CA ARG A 165 9.33 -47.59 22.57
C ARG A 165 9.98 -48.90 22.99
N LYS A 166 9.19 -49.86 23.48
CA LYS A 166 9.68 -51.20 23.83
C LYS A 166 10.26 -51.91 22.62
N LEU A 167 9.56 -51.86 21.48
CA LEU A 167 10.05 -52.39 20.21
C LEU A 167 11.37 -51.72 19.79
N ALA A 168 11.50 -50.41 19.97
CA ALA A 168 12.75 -49.70 19.67
C ALA A 168 13.91 -50.19 20.55
N ILE A 169 13.69 -50.37 21.86
CA ILE A 169 14.69 -50.94 22.78
C ILE A 169 15.07 -52.36 22.35
N ASP A 170 14.09 -53.21 22.07
CA ASP A 170 14.30 -54.60 21.64
C ASP A 170 15.04 -54.68 20.29
N ALA A 171 14.79 -53.71 19.40
CA ALA A 171 15.50 -53.55 18.13
C ALA A 171 16.88 -52.89 18.28
N ASN A 172 17.35 -52.65 19.51
CA ASN A 172 18.60 -51.97 19.83
C ASN A 172 18.70 -50.58 19.19
N VAL A 173 17.61 -49.80 19.26
CA VAL A 173 17.53 -48.39 18.84
C VAL A 173 17.48 -47.52 20.09
N ASN A 174 18.30 -46.47 20.13
CA ASN A 174 18.38 -45.58 21.27
C ASN A 174 17.04 -44.84 21.47
N VAL A 175 16.48 -44.90 22.68
CA VAL A 175 15.29 -44.15 23.08
C VAL A 175 15.65 -43.08 24.12
N VAL A 176 14.81 -42.05 24.28
CA VAL A 176 15.01 -41.04 25.33
C VAL A 176 14.87 -41.73 26.70
N PRO A 177 15.81 -41.57 27.66
CA PRO A 177 15.63 -42.10 29.01
C PRO A 177 14.29 -41.65 29.61
N GLY A 178 13.50 -42.58 30.13
CA GLY A 178 12.11 -42.33 30.52
C GLY A 178 11.53 -43.50 31.31
N SER A 179 10.35 -43.30 31.89
CA SER A 179 9.73 -44.26 32.78
C SER A 179 9.50 -45.61 32.08
N PRO A 180 9.66 -46.75 32.77
CA PRO A 180 9.53 -48.07 32.17
C PRO A 180 8.10 -48.38 31.68
N GLY A 181 7.12 -47.61 32.14
CA GLY A 181 5.74 -47.63 31.67
C GLY A 181 5.00 -46.36 32.10
N PRO A 182 3.65 -46.35 32.03
CA PRO A 182 2.83 -45.30 32.58
C PRO A 182 3.10 -45.06 34.07
N ILE A 183 3.00 -43.81 34.50
CA ILE A 183 3.11 -43.44 35.91
C ILE A 183 1.78 -43.73 36.62
N ALA A 184 1.79 -44.55 37.66
CA ALA A 184 0.56 -44.90 38.39
C ALA A 184 0.15 -43.81 39.40
N ASN A 185 1.11 -43.11 40.01
CA ASN A 185 0.86 -42.05 40.97
C ASN A 185 2.02 -41.04 41.06
N LEU A 186 1.77 -39.92 41.73
CA LEU A 186 2.72 -38.81 41.90
C LEU A 186 3.98 -39.18 42.71
N GLU A 187 3.91 -40.15 43.61
CA GLU A 187 5.09 -40.58 44.39
C GLU A 187 6.05 -41.40 43.52
N GLU A 188 5.52 -42.33 42.71
CA GLU A 188 6.31 -43.06 41.70
C GLU A 188 6.96 -42.11 40.69
N ALA A 189 6.20 -41.09 40.26
CA ALA A 189 6.70 -40.03 39.39
C ALA A 189 7.91 -39.30 40.01
N ARG A 190 7.80 -38.94 41.30
CA ARG A 190 8.86 -38.24 42.04
C ARG A 190 10.07 -39.13 42.25
N GLU A 191 9.89 -40.37 42.68
CA GLU A 191 11.01 -41.31 42.86
C GLU A 191 11.77 -41.55 41.54
N PHE A 192 11.05 -41.64 40.42
CA PHE A 192 11.66 -41.79 39.10
C PHE A 192 12.50 -40.57 38.65
N VAL A 193 12.11 -39.36 39.05
CA VAL A 193 12.81 -38.13 38.65
C VAL A 193 13.87 -37.70 39.66
N GLU A 194 13.55 -37.72 40.95
CA GLU A 194 14.34 -37.17 42.06
C GLU A 194 15.09 -38.23 42.88
N GLY A 195 14.76 -39.51 42.72
CA GLY A 195 15.41 -40.61 43.46
C GLY A 195 16.92 -40.68 43.20
N LYS A 196 17.65 -41.46 44.02
CA LYS A 196 19.13 -41.57 43.93
C LYS A 196 19.66 -41.99 42.54
N ASN A 197 18.83 -42.72 41.77
CA ASN A 197 19.11 -43.15 40.40
C ASN A 197 18.09 -42.56 39.39
N GLY A 198 17.40 -41.48 39.76
CA GLY A 198 16.38 -40.85 38.95
C GLY A 198 16.95 -40.14 37.72
N ILE A 199 16.10 -39.84 36.74
CA ILE A 199 16.54 -39.24 35.48
C ILE A 199 16.97 -37.76 35.60
N GLY A 200 16.58 -37.09 36.70
CA GLY A 200 16.87 -35.68 36.97
C GLY A 200 16.10 -34.69 36.08
N PHE A 201 15.97 -33.45 36.55
CA PHE A 201 15.39 -32.35 35.76
C PHE A 201 16.39 -31.78 34.74
N PRO A 202 15.94 -31.21 33.60
CA PRO A 202 14.54 -31.07 33.20
C PRO A 202 13.93 -32.36 32.61
N VAL A 203 12.63 -32.55 32.85
CA VAL A 203 11.84 -33.68 32.34
C VAL A 203 10.66 -33.18 31.52
N ILE A 204 10.10 -34.04 30.67
CA ILE A 204 8.86 -33.79 29.95
C ILE A 204 7.84 -34.86 30.31
N VAL A 205 6.66 -34.42 30.74
CA VAL A 205 5.48 -35.27 30.97
C VAL A 205 4.74 -35.37 29.64
N LYS A 206 4.39 -36.57 29.20
CA LYS A 206 3.70 -36.83 27.92
C LYS A 206 2.51 -37.77 28.12
N ALA A 207 1.40 -37.49 27.44
CA ALA A 207 0.27 -38.42 27.34
C ALA A 207 0.63 -39.67 26.50
N ALA A 208 0.19 -40.85 26.93
CA ALA A 208 0.48 -42.12 26.26
C ALA A 208 -0.17 -42.22 24.86
N HIS A 209 -1.43 -41.77 24.75
CA HIS A 209 -2.22 -41.78 23.52
C HIS A 209 -2.32 -40.40 22.84
N GLY A 210 -1.46 -39.45 23.22
CA GLY A 210 -1.52 -38.06 22.75
C GLY A 210 -0.74 -37.81 21.46
N GLY A 211 -1.32 -37.00 20.56
CA GLY A 211 -0.71 -36.54 19.31
C GLY A 211 -0.83 -35.02 19.10
N GLY A 212 0.03 -34.44 18.25
CA GLY A 212 -0.09 -33.04 17.83
C GLY A 212 0.32 -31.97 18.86
N GLY A 213 1.12 -32.34 19.87
CA GLY A 213 1.68 -31.40 20.85
C GLY A 213 0.80 -31.06 22.05
N ARG A 214 -0.40 -31.64 22.16
CA ARG A 214 -1.32 -31.46 23.30
C ARG A 214 -1.09 -32.54 24.37
N GLY A 215 -1.25 -32.19 25.64
CA GLY A 215 -0.98 -33.12 26.75
C GLY A 215 0.50 -33.40 26.99
N MET A 216 1.38 -32.42 26.70
CA MET A 216 2.81 -32.47 27.06
C MET A 216 3.22 -31.25 27.87
N ARG A 217 4.04 -31.43 28.90
CA ARG A 217 4.61 -30.32 29.70
C ARG A 217 6.06 -30.55 30.06
N VAL A 218 6.89 -29.54 29.79
CA VAL A 218 8.27 -29.50 30.24
C VAL A 218 8.30 -28.99 31.67
N VAL A 219 9.02 -29.67 32.54
CA VAL A 219 9.22 -29.30 33.93
C VAL A 219 10.71 -29.08 34.14
N PHE A 220 11.08 -27.86 34.52
CA PHE A 220 12.47 -27.49 34.78
C PHE A 220 12.83 -27.57 36.26
N ASP A 221 11.87 -27.36 37.15
CA ASP A 221 12.09 -27.26 38.58
C ASP A 221 11.21 -28.28 39.36
N PRO A 222 11.74 -28.94 40.41
CA PRO A 222 10.98 -29.84 41.28
C PRO A 222 9.68 -29.24 41.83
N VAL A 223 9.64 -27.93 42.10
CA VAL A 223 8.48 -27.24 42.68
C VAL A 223 7.25 -27.29 41.77
N GLU A 224 7.46 -27.24 40.45
CA GLU A 224 6.38 -27.22 39.45
C GLU A 224 5.92 -28.62 39.01
N PHE A 225 6.61 -29.67 39.46
CA PHE A 225 6.43 -31.03 38.96
C PHE A 225 5.03 -31.59 39.24
N SER A 226 4.54 -31.45 40.48
CA SER A 226 3.24 -32.04 40.84
C SER A 226 2.05 -31.38 40.15
N GLU A 227 2.09 -30.05 39.99
CA GLU A 227 1.05 -29.33 39.24
C GLU A 227 1.11 -29.71 37.76
N SER A 228 2.31 -29.78 37.18
CA SER A 228 2.50 -30.08 35.76
C SER A 228 2.04 -31.49 35.38
N VAL A 229 2.30 -32.50 36.22
CA VAL A 229 1.79 -33.87 36.02
C VAL A 229 0.26 -33.89 36.07
N SER A 230 -0.34 -33.30 37.11
CA SER A 230 -1.80 -33.26 37.28
C SER A 230 -2.50 -32.56 36.12
N ARG A 231 -1.93 -31.45 35.63
CA ARG A 231 -2.44 -30.72 34.47
C ARG A 231 -2.31 -31.52 33.18
N ALA A 232 -1.18 -32.19 32.97
CA ALA A 232 -0.98 -33.04 31.80
C ALA A 232 -1.98 -34.21 31.77
N GLN A 233 -2.23 -34.86 32.92
CA GLN A 233 -3.26 -35.91 33.04
C GLN A 233 -4.66 -35.39 32.74
N SER A 234 -5.06 -34.25 33.33
CA SER A 234 -6.39 -33.66 33.09
C SER A 234 -6.57 -33.19 31.64
N GLU A 235 -5.52 -32.66 31.01
CA GLU A 235 -5.55 -32.28 29.60
C GLU A 235 -5.65 -33.52 28.69
N ALA A 236 -4.91 -34.58 29.01
CA ALA A 236 -4.94 -35.84 28.27
C ALA A 236 -6.34 -36.51 28.35
N GLU A 237 -6.93 -36.57 29.55
CA GLU A 237 -8.27 -37.13 29.76
C GLU A 237 -9.34 -36.35 28.97
N LYS A 238 -9.30 -35.01 29.02
CA LYS A 238 -10.23 -34.15 28.27
C LYS A 238 -10.07 -34.24 26.75
N ALA A 239 -8.84 -34.39 26.27
CA ALA A 239 -8.53 -34.36 24.85
C ALA A 239 -8.63 -35.74 24.17
N PHE A 240 -8.27 -36.80 24.89
CA PHE A 240 -8.10 -38.14 24.33
C PHE A 240 -8.93 -39.22 25.06
N GLY A 241 -9.65 -38.87 26.12
CA GLY A 241 -10.46 -39.81 26.91
C GLY A 241 -9.63 -40.71 27.83
N ASP A 242 -8.31 -40.51 27.89
CA ASP A 242 -7.37 -41.29 28.70
C ASP A 242 -6.32 -40.35 29.33
N GLY A 243 -6.29 -40.31 30.67
CA GLY A 243 -5.37 -39.51 31.47
C GLY A 243 -3.98 -40.12 31.66
N THR A 244 -3.68 -41.25 31.02
CA THR A 244 -2.41 -41.97 31.16
C THR A 244 -1.22 -41.13 30.66
N VAL A 245 -0.23 -40.92 31.53
CA VAL A 245 0.99 -40.16 31.22
C VAL A 245 2.25 -40.96 31.56
N PHE A 246 3.35 -40.64 30.87
CA PHE A 246 4.70 -41.13 31.13
C PHE A 246 5.69 -39.97 31.16
N ILE A 247 6.89 -40.20 31.70
CA ILE A 247 7.91 -39.16 31.89
C ILE A 247 9.16 -39.51 31.11
N GLU A 248 9.70 -38.55 30.38
CA GLU A 248 10.99 -38.66 29.71
C GLU A 248 11.93 -37.55 30.12
N ARG A 249 13.23 -37.79 29.98
CA ARG A 249 14.23 -36.72 30.05
C ARG A 249 13.95 -35.70 28.96
N PHE A 250 13.90 -34.42 29.32
CA PHE A 250 13.73 -33.37 28.33
C PHE A 250 15.03 -33.20 27.54
N VAL A 251 14.98 -33.42 26.23
CA VAL A 251 16.12 -33.13 25.35
C VAL A 251 16.09 -31.63 25.08
N HIS A 252 17.11 -30.91 25.56
CA HIS A 252 17.19 -29.46 25.40
C HIS A 252 17.72 -29.08 24.01
N ARG A 253 17.01 -28.15 23.35
CA ARG A 253 17.34 -27.64 21.99
C ARG A 253 17.69 -28.73 20.97
N PRO A 254 16.87 -29.79 20.80
CA PRO A 254 17.18 -30.84 19.85
C PRO A 254 16.93 -30.38 18.42
N ARG A 255 17.60 -31.03 17.47
CA ARG A 255 17.12 -31.13 16.09
C ARG A 255 16.08 -32.25 16.01
N HIS A 256 15.00 -32.01 15.26
CA HIS A 256 14.02 -33.02 14.94
C HIS A 256 14.34 -33.58 13.55
N ILE A 257 14.90 -34.78 13.50
CA ILE A 257 15.29 -35.45 12.26
C ILE A 257 14.44 -36.69 12.08
N GLU A 258 13.98 -36.94 10.87
CA GLU A 258 13.14 -38.08 10.58
C GLU A 258 13.57 -38.80 9.30
N VAL A 259 13.37 -40.12 9.24
CA VAL A 259 13.84 -40.96 8.12
C VAL A 259 12.63 -41.56 7.41
N GLN A 260 12.55 -41.31 6.10
CA GLN A 260 11.52 -41.91 5.25
C GLN A 260 11.85 -43.38 4.99
N VAL A 261 10.88 -44.27 5.18
CA VAL A 261 11.02 -45.69 4.84
C VAL A 261 9.92 -46.17 3.89
N LEU A 262 10.24 -47.19 3.11
CA LEU A 262 9.29 -48.00 2.32
C LEU A 262 9.58 -49.49 2.59
N ALA A 263 8.54 -50.26 2.89
CA ALA A 263 8.63 -51.70 3.08
C ALA A 263 7.55 -52.41 2.24
N ASP A 264 7.89 -53.48 1.53
CA ASP A 264 6.91 -54.20 0.70
C ASP A 264 6.15 -55.32 1.46
N GLY A 265 6.60 -55.64 2.67
CA GLY A 265 6.06 -56.71 3.51
C GLY A 265 6.65 -58.11 3.22
N THR A 266 7.67 -58.22 2.36
CA THR A 266 8.44 -59.46 2.15
C THR A 266 9.65 -59.59 3.08
N GLY A 267 9.93 -58.55 3.87
CA GLY A 267 11.11 -58.40 4.72
C GLY A 267 12.08 -57.33 4.20
N ASP A 268 11.91 -56.88 2.96
CA ASP A 268 12.70 -55.81 2.36
C ASP A 268 12.20 -54.43 2.80
N VAL A 269 13.15 -53.56 3.12
CA VAL A 269 12.94 -52.18 3.59
C VAL A 269 14.04 -51.32 3.01
N VAL A 270 13.68 -50.18 2.42
CA VAL A 270 14.61 -49.13 1.97
C VAL A 270 14.32 -47.82 2.70
N HIS A 271 15.37 -47.05 3.00
CA HIS A 271 15.23 -45.66 3.43
C HIS A 271 15.40 -44.70 2.25
N LEU A 272 14.63 -43.61 2.24
CA LEU A 272 14.74 -42.51 1.27
C LEU A 272 15.39 -41.28 1.92
N TYR A 273 16.44 -41.54 2.68
CA TYR A 273 17.19 -40.56 3.48
C TYR A 273 16.35 -39.86 4.56
N GLU A 274 16.93 -38.82 5.15
CA GLU A 274 16.37 -38.05 6.25
C GLU A 274 15.83 -36.68 5.84
N ARG A 275 14.93 -36.14 6.68
CA ARG A 275 14.45 -34.76 6.64
C ARG A 275 14.76 -34.06 7.95
N ASP A 276 15.04 -32.76 7.89
CA ASP A 276 15.11 -31.88 9.04
C ASP A 276 13.80 -31.12 9.20
N CYS A 277 13.13 -31.36 10.32
CA CYS A 277 11.85 -30.74 10.69
C CYS A 277 11.99 -29.88 11.95
N SER A 278 13.20 -29.37 12.23
CA SER A 278 13.50 -28.60 13.46
C SER A 278 12.88 -27.20 13.46
N VAL A 279 12.47 -26.67 12.31
CA VAL A 279 11.80 -25.36 12.26
C VAL A 279 10.34 -25.53 12.70
N GLN A 280 10.11 -25.32 14.00
CA GLN A 280 8.83 -25.57 14.65
C GLN A 280 8.34 -24.35 15.43
N ARG A 281 7.02 -24.21 15.54
CA ARG A 281 6.36 -23.28 16.46
C ARG A 281 5.44 -24.07 17.37
N ARG A 282 5.62 -23.98 18.69
CA ARG A 282 4.80 -24.75 19.66
C ARG A 282 4.70 -26.25 19.31
N HIS A 283 5.84 -26.85 18.95
CA HIS A 283 5.98 -28.24 18.53
C HIS A 283 5.23 -28.62 17.23
N GLN A 284 4.81 -27.64 16.42
CA GLN A 284 4.24 -27.87 15.09
C GLN A 284 5.28 -27.54 14.02
N LYS A 285 5.48 -28.47 13.07
CA LYS A 285 6.40 -28.30 11.93
C LYS A 285 5.92 -27.17 11.01
N VAL A 286 6.82 -26.28 10.62
CA VAL A 286 6.52 -25.11 9.77
C VAL A 286 7.29 -25.14 8.46
N VAL A 287 8.58 -25.49 8.52
CA VAL A 287 9.48 -25.59 7.37
C VAL A 287 10.24 -26.89 7.47
N GLU A 288 10.27 -27.65 6.38
CA GLU A 288 10.94 -28.95 6.32
C GLU A 288 12.01 -28.95 5.21
N ILE A 289 13.14 -29.61 5.47
CA ILE A 289 14.31 -29.62 4.59
C ILE A 289 14.71 -31.07 4.31
N ALA A 290 15.11 -31.39 3.09
CA ALA A 290 15.79 -32.64 2.75
C ALA A 290 17.03 -32.37 1.89
N PRO A 291 18.16 -33.05 2.10
CA PRO A 291 18.53 -33.80 3.31
C PRO A 291 18.84 -32.86 4.50
N ALA A 292 19.15 -33.43 5.67
CA ALA A 292 19.60 -32.64 6.83
C ALA A 292 21.11 -32.33 6.74
N SER A 293 21.50 -31.05 6.59
CA SER A 293 22.92 -30.68 6.63
C SER A 293 23.48 -30.62 8.05
N GLY A 294 24.81 -30.68 8.17
CA GLY A 294 25.52 -30.52 9.44
C GLY A 294 25.36 -31.68 10.42
N LEU A 295 24.75 -32.81 10.00
CA LEU A 295 24.82 -34.06 10.74
C LEU A 295 26.16 -34.75 10.45
N PRO A 296 26.90 -35.23 11.48
CA PRO A 296 28.06 -36.09 11.26
C PRO A 296 27.65 -37.38 10.52
N ASP A 297 28.46 -37.83 9.56
CA ASP A 297 28.11 -38.96 8.69
C ASP A 297 27.80 -40.24 9.49
N LYS A 298 28.55 -40.50 10.56
CA LYS A 298 28.29 -41.62 11.47
C LYS A 298 26.91 -41.56 12.13
N VAL A 299 26.46 -40.37 12.54
CA VAL A 299 25.11 -40.19 13.11
C VAL A 299 24.07 -40.44 12.02
N ARG A 300 24.30 -39.93 10.81
CA ARG A 300 23.40 -40.10 9.67
C ARG A 300 23.23 -41.59 9.29
N GLU A 301 24.33 -42.32 9.15
CA GLU A 301 24.32 -43.77 8.89
C GLU A 301 23.60 -44.54 10.01
N THR A 302 23.81 -44.13 11.26
CA THR A 302 23.14 -44.77 12.41
C THR A 302 21.64 -44.55 12.34
N LEU A 303 21.17 -43.31 12.08
CA LEU A 303 19.73 -43.02 11.92
C LEU A 303 19.08 -43.88 10.84
N TRP A 304 19.73 -44.02 9.67
CA TRP A 304 19.22 -44.85 8.59
C TRP A 304 19.15 -46.33 8.98
N SER A 305 20.25 -46.86 9.52
CA SER A 305 20.32 -48.27 9.92
C SER A 305 19.36 -48.62 11.05
N ASP A 306 19.18 -47.73 12.02
CA ASP A 306 18.22 -47.87 13.13
C ASP A 306 16.78 -47.85 12.60
N SER A 307 16.47 -46.94 11.67
CA SER A 307 15.15 -46.86 11.04
C SER A 307 14.82 -48.13 10.26
N VAL A 308 15.75 -48.62 9.43
CA VAL A 308 15.56 -49.86 8.68
C VAL A 308 15.42 -51.06 9.63
N ARG A 309 16.23 -51.15 10.68
CA ARG A 309 16.19 -52.23 11.67
C ARG A 309 14.88 -52.26 12.44
N LEU A 310 14.42 -51.10 12.92
CA LEU A 310 13.14 -50.96 13.63
C LEU A 310 11.97 -51.42 12.75
N ILE A 311 11.95 -50.97 11.49
CA ILE A 311 10.87 -51.26 10.55
C ILE A 311 10.85 -52.74 10.17
N LYS A 312 12.02 -53.35 9.93
CA LYS A 312 12.15 -54.81 9.70
C LYS A 312 11.61 -55.64 10.87
N ASN A 313 11.87 -55.23 12.11
CA ASN A 313 11.42 -55.94 13.31
C ASN A 313 9.92 -55.79 13.62
N SER A 314 9.18 -54.98 12.86
CA SER A 314 7.74 -54.73 13.11
C SER A 314 6.80 -55.38 12.08
N ALA A 315 7.32 -56.18 11.15
CA ALA A 315 6.59 -56.70 10.00
C ALA A 315 5.83 -55.60 9.23
N TYR A 316 6.47 -54.43 9.11
CA TYR A 316 5.91 -53.25 8.49
C TYR A 316 5.65 -53.46 6.99
N LYS A 317 4.62 -52.80 6.48
CA LYS A 317 4.33 -52.72 5.04
C LYS A 317 3.92 -51.29 4.71
N ASN A 318 4.25 -50.85 3.49
CA ASN A 318 3.96 -49.53 2.93
C ASN A 318 4.96 -48.44 3.38
N ALA A 319 4.61 -47.16 3.20
CA ALA A 319 5.41 -46.03 3.65
C ALA A 319 5.25 -45.77 5.15
N GLY A 320 6.32 -45.30 5.77
CA GLY A 320 6.34 -44.83 7.15
C GLY A 320 7.47 -43.85 7.36
N THR A 321 7.46 -43.17 8.49
CA THR A 321 8.57 -42.30 8.89
C THR A 321 8.98 -42.60 10.32
N VAL A 322 10.28 -42.74 10.55
CA VAL A 322 10.86 -42.93 11.89
C VAL A 322 11.43 -41.59 12.35
N GLU A 323 10.92 -41.05 13.45
CA GLU A 323 11.31 -39.73 13.95
C GLU A 323 12.32 -39.84 15.12
N PHE A 324 13.27 -38.90 15.15
CA PHE A 324 14.34 -38.82 16.14
C PHE A 324 14.55 -37.39 16.64
N LEU A 325 14.96 -37.27 17.90
CA LEU A 325 15.56 -36.07 18.45
C LEU A 325 17.09 -36.24 18.51
N ILE A 326 17.82 -35.26 17.99
CA ILE A 326 19.27 -35.22 18.06
C ILE A 326 19.68 -34.07 18.98
N ASP A 327 20.39 -34.38 20.06
CA ASP A 327 20.87 -33.38 21.00
C ASP A 327 22.12 -32.65 20.48
N GLN A 328 22.55 -31.63 21.24
CA GLN A 328 23.71 -30.82 20.91
C GLN A 328 25.05 -31.60 20.90
N ASN A 329 25.09 -32.79 21.51
CA ASN A 329 26.27 -33.67 21.53
C ASN A 329 26.23 -34.71 20.39
N GLY A 330 25.24 -34.64 19.50
CA GLY A 330 25.07 -35.58 18.39
C GLY A 330 24.49 -36.93 18.81
N ARG A 331 23.91 -37.05 20.02
CA ARG A 331 23.20 -38.27 20.44
C ARG A 331 21.79 -38.23 19.88
N HIS A 332 21.38 -39.30 19.18
CA HIS A 332 20.04 -39.44 18.63
C HIS A 332 19.15 -40.33 19.50
N TYR A 333 17.87 -40.00 19.55
CA TYR A 333 16.86 -40.69 20.34
C TYR A 333 15.60 -40.86 19.51
N PHE A 334 15.14 -42.10 19.34
CA PHE A 334 13.85 -42.42 18.75
C PHE A 334 12.72 -41.78 19.57
N ILE A 335 11.73 -41.21 18.88
CA ILE A 335 10.53 -40.65 19.50
C ILE A 335 9.24 -41.33 19.07
N GLU A 336 9.04 -41.55 17.77
CA GLU A 336 7.84 -42.20 17.25
C GLU A 336 8.06 -42.73 15.83
N VAL A 337 7.18 -43.64 15.40
CA VAL A 337 6.99 -43.96 13.99
C VAL A 337 5.65 -43.36 13.59
N ASN A 338 5.63 -42.61 12.49
CA ASN A 338 4.40 -42.19 11.83
C ASN A 338 4.06 -43.25 10.77
N PRO A 339 3.07 -44.13 11.00
CA PRO A 339 2.87 -45.30 10.16
C PRO A 339 2.05 -44.98 8.89
N ARG A 340 2.44 -43.91 8.19
CA ARG A 340 1.74 -43.30 7.05
C ARG A 340 2.65 -42.36 6.25
N VAL A 341 2.12 -41.78 5.18
CA VAL A 341 2.73 -40.63 4.49
C VAL A 341 2.66 -39.37 5.38
N GLN A 342 3.61 -38.45 5.21
CA GLN A 342 3.65 -37.17 5.90
C GLN A 342 3.48 -35.99 4.93
N VAL A 343 3.14 -34.82 5.46
CA VAL A 343 2.91 -33.60 4.67
C VAL A 343 4.17 -33.24 3.86
N GLU A 344 5.32 -33.44 4.47
CA GLU A 344 6.69 -33.17 4.01
C GLU A 344 7.32 -34.28 3.17
N HIS A 345 6.58 -35.31 2.74
CA HIS A 345 7.12 -36.31 1.80
C HIS A 345 7.66 -35.66 0.51
N THR A 346 7.12 -34.51 0.11
CA THR A 346 7.48 -33.79 -1.12
C THR A 346 8.97 -33.43 -1.18
N VAL A 347 9.61 -33.03 -0.07
CA VAL A 347 11.04 -32.70 -0.08
C VAL A 347 11.89 -33.95 -0.35
N THR A 348 11.46 -35.11 0.15
CA THR A 348 12.12 -36.39 -0.14
C THR A 348 11.96 -36.78 -1.60
N GLU A 349 10.76 -36.61 -2.18
CA GLU A 349 10.53 -36.89 -3.61
C GLU A 349 11.43 -35.99 -4.50
N GLU A 350 11.54 -34.70 -4.18
CA GLU A 350 12.36 -33.76 -4.97
C GLU A 350 13.86 -34.10 -4.96
N VAL A 351 14.39 -34.61 -3.85
CA VAL A 351 15.83 -34.96 -3.76
C VAL A 351 16.15 -36.39 -4.18
N THR A 352 15.17 -37.29 -4.21
CA THR A 352 15.40 -38.71 -4.59
C THR A 352 14.86 -39.08 -5.97
N GLY A 353 13.89 -38.33 -6.48
CA GLY A 353 13.13 -38.68 -7.68
C GLY A 353 12.16 -39.86 -7.49
N VAL A 354 12.00 -40.37 -6.26
CA VAL A 354 11.08 -41.47 -5.96
C VAL A 354 9.70 -40.91 -5.65
N ASP A 355 8.69 -41.31 -6.42
CA ASP A 355 7.29 -41.01 -6.10
C ASP A 355 6.82 -41.92 -4.96
N VAL A 356 6.70 -41.35 -3.76
CA VAL A 356 6.34 -42.06 -2.54
C VAL A 356 4.91 -42.59 -2.63
N VAL A 357 3.96 -41.77 -3.10
CA VAL A 357 2.53 -42.14 -3.11
C VAL A 357 2.22 -43.21 -4.16
N GLN A 358 2.84 -43.16 -5.34
CA GLN A 358 2.76 -44.26 -6.31
C GLN A 358 3.37 -45.54 -5.73
N SER A 359 4.52 -45.44 -5.05
CA SER A 359 5.15 -46.59 -4.39
C SER A 359 4.23 -47.20 -3.33
N GLN A 360 3.54 -46.39 -2.53
CA GLN A 360 2.53 -46.87 -1.56
C GLN A 360 1.43 -47.69 -2.24
N ILE A 361 0.90 -47.20 -3.37
CA ILE A 361 -0.17 -47.87 -4.12
C ILE A 361 0.34 -49.20 -4.70
N ARG A 362 1.52 -49.21 -5.34
CA ARG A 362 2.13 -50.42 -5.92
C ARG A 362 2.44 -51.49 -4.87
N ILE A 363 2.97 -51.10 -3.71
CA ILE A 363 3.18 -51.99 -2.55
C ILE A 363 1.85 -52.59 -2.06
N ALA A 364 0.79 -51.77 -2.00
CA ALA A 364 -0.54 -52.27 -1.62
C ALA A 364 -1.12 -53.27 -2.64
N GLN A 365 -0.78 -53.14 -3.94
CA GLN A 365 -1.10 -54.11 -4.99
C GLN A 365 -0.30 -55.42 -4.89
N GLY A 366 0.75 -55.44 -4.06
CA GLY A 366 1.61 -56.60 -3.82
C GLY A 366 2.89 -56.63 -4.67
N GLU A 367 3.29 -55.50 -5.27
CA GLU A 367 4.61 -55.38 -5.90
C GLU A 367 5.72 -55.30 -4.85
N THR A 368 6.86 -55.93 -5.12
CA THR A 368 8.05 -55.85 -4.25
C THR A 368 8.86 -54.59 -4.52
N LEU A 369 9.71 -54.17 -3.58
CA LEU A 369 10.59 -53.00 -3.76
C LEU A 369 11.48 -53.16 -5.00
N LYS A 370 11.97 -54.39 -5.25
CA LYS A 370 12.74 -54.71 -6.45
C LYS A 370 11.96 -54.55 -7.76
N GLU A 371 10.67 -54.91 -7.78
CA GLU A 371 9.78 -54.70 -8.94
C GLU A 371 9.47 -53.22 -9.18
N ILE A 372 9.45 -52.43 -8.09
CA ILE A 372 9.31 -50.97 -8.14
C ILE A 372 10.61 -50.31 -8.62
N GLY A 373 11.74 -51.02 -8.56
CA GLY A 373 13.07 -50.52 -8.91
C GLY A 373 13.78 -49.81 -7.76
N LEU A 374 13.35 -50.08 -6.51
CA LEU A 374 13.88 -49.48 -5.29
C LEU A 374 14.77 -50.50 -4.57
N GLU A 375 16.07 -50.40 -4.82
CA GLU A 375 17.13 -51.09 -4.09
C GLU A 375 17.98 -50.03 -3.40
N GLN A 376 18.43 -50.27 -2.15
CA GLN A 376 19.02 -49.23 -1.29
C GLN A 376 20.24 -48.55 -1.91
N ASP A 377 21.06 -49.29 -2.66
CA ASP A 377 22.25 -48.84 -3.37
C ASP A 377 21.94 -48.01 -4.64
N LYS A 378 20.72 -48.11 -5.16
CA LYS A 378 20.25 -47.37 -6.34
C LYS A 378 19.51 -46.08 -6.01
N VAL A 379 19.07 -45.89 -4.77
CA VAL A 379 18.46 -44.63 -4.33
C VAL A 379 19.58 -43.57 -4.28
N GLN A 380 19.42 -42.50 -5.06
CA GLN A 380 20.40 -41.42 -5.15
C GLN A 380 19.86 -40.15 -4.53
N LEU A 381 20.72 -39.40 -3.85
CA LEU A 381 20.41 -38.09 -3.28
C LEU A 381 20.93 -36.99 -4.20
N ARG A 382 20.06 -36.09 -4.64
CA ARG A 382 20.42 -34.99 -5.55
C ARG A 382 19.93 -33.63 -5.05
N GLY A 383 20.87 -32.84 -4.55
CA GLY A 383 20.62 -31.46 -4.12
C GLY A 383 19.85 -31.36 -2.81
N TYR A 384 19.11 -30.26 -2.67
CA TYR A 384 18.34 -29.88 -1.50
C TYR A 384 16.93 -29.47 -1.89
N ALA A 385 15.97 -29.82 -1.04
CA ALA A 385 14.60 -29.36 -1.13
C ALA A 385 14.14 -28.73 0.19
N ILE A 386 13.34 -27.67 0.10
CA ILE A 386 12.75 -26.96 1.24
C ILE A 386 11.25 -26.80 0.98
N GLN A 387 10.41 -27.21 1.93
CA GLN A 387 8.97 -27.00 1.87
C GLN A 387 8.55 -25.91 2.85
N CYS A 388 7.62 -25.05 2.41
CA CYS A 388 6.86 -24.16 3.26
C CYS A 388 5.36 -24.37 3.03
N ARG A 389 4.58 -24.21 4.10
CA ARG A 389 3.12 -24.25 4.05
C ARG A 389 2.58 -22.83 4.07
N VAL A 390 1.95 -22.41 2.99
CA VAL A 390 1.26 -21.11 2.95
C VAL A 390 -0.13 -21.29 3.54
N THR A 391 -0.39 -20.62 4.65
CA THR A 391 -1.65 -20.71 5.42
C THR A 391 -2.36 -19.36 5.49
N THR A 392 -3.62 -19.35 5.92
CA THR A 392 -4.37 -18.12 6.24
C THR A 392 -4.08 -17.54 7.62
N GLU A 393 -3.13 -18.13 8.37
CA GLU A 393 -2.77 -17.63 9.69
C GLU A 393 -2.14 -16.25 9.59
N ASN A 394 -2.63 -15.29 10.37
CA ASN A 394 -2.09 -13.94 10.40
C ASN A 394 -0.97 -13.82 11.45
N PRO A 395 0.32 -13.71 11.05
CA PRO A 395 1.42 -13.65 12.00
C PRO A 395 1.38 -12.41 12.90
N ALA A 396 0.79 -11.31 12.43
CA ALA A 396 0.61 -10.08 13.22
C ALA A 396 -0.52 -10.20 14.26
N ASN A 397 -1.34 -11.25 14.18
CA ASN A 397 -2.44 -11.52 15.10
C ASN A 397 -2.32 -12.93 15.71
N ASN A 398 -1.14 -13.25 16.25
CA ASN A 398 -0.84 -14.51 16.92
C ASN A 398 -1.16 -15.79 16.11
N PHE A 399 -1.06 -15.71 14.78
CA PHE A 399 -1.36 -16.80 13.84
C PHE A 399 -2.81 -17.28 13.91
N LEU A 400 -3.75 -16.41 14.30
CA LEU A 400 -5.17 -16.71 14.13
C LEU A 400 -5.47 -16.94 12.64
N PRO A 401 -6.08 -18.08 12.26
CA PRO A 401 -6.50 -18.33 10.89
C PRO A 401 -7.51 -17.29 10.44
N ASP A 402 -7.28 -16.69 9.28
CA ASP A 402 -8.25 -15.85 8.60
C ASP A 402 -9.16 -16.70 7.70
N TYR A 403 -10.38 -16.21 7.44
CA TYR A 403 -11.40 -16.92 6.68
C TYR A 403 -12.12 -15.96 5.74
N GLY A 404 -12.74 -16.50 4.70
CA GLY A 404 -13.48 -15.71 3.72
C GLY A 404 -13.11 -16.05 2.29
N ARG A 405 -13.50 -15.17 1.37
CA ARG A 405 -13.32 -15.37 -0.06
C ARG A 405 -11.93 -14.91 -0.50
N ILE A 406 -11.28 -15.71 -1.33
CA ILE A 406 -10.03 -15.34 -2.00
C ILE A 406 -10.37 -14.60 -3.30
N ASP A 407 -10.13 -13.29 -3.35
CA ASP A 407 -10.44 -12.45 -4.52
C ASP A 407 -9.44 -12.63 -5.66
N ALA A 408 -8.17 -12.82 -5.31
CA ALA A 408 -7.09 -13.09 -6.25
C ALA A 408 -6.11 -14.08 -5.63
N PHE A 409 -5.71 -15.08 -6.43
CA PHE A 409 -4.70 -16.06 -6.06
C PHE A 409 -3.76 -16.27 -7.23
N ARG A 410 -2.50 -15.82 -7.09
CA ARG A 410 -1.42 -16.08 -8.06
C ARG A 410 -0.24 -16.64 -7.29
N PRO A 411 0.08 -17.94 -7.41
CA PRO A 411 1.26 -18.51 -6.78
C PRO A 411 2.54 -18.06 -7.50
N GLY A 412 3.69 -18.17 -6.81
CA GLY A 412 4.99 -18.07 -7.45
C GLY A 412 5.40 -19.41 -8.07
N GLU A 413 5.79 -19.43 -9.34
CA GLU A 413 6.03 -20.64 -10.14
C GLU A 413 7.46 -20.67 -10.71
N GLY A 414 7.79 -21.60 -11.61
CA GLY A 414 9.07 -21.62 -12.34
C GLY A 414 10.05 -22.72 -11.90
N MET A 415 11.24 -22.75 -12.51
CA MET A 415 12.18 -23.87 -12.42
C MET A 415 12.59 -24.22 -10.98
N GLY A 416 12.33 -25.47 -10.59
CA GLY A 416 12.61 -25.99 -9.25
C GLY A 416 11.65 -25.49 -8.18
N ILE A 417 10.41 -25.11 -8.55
CA ILE A 417 9.30 -24.89 -7.64
C ILE A 417 8.22 -25.93 -7.93
N ARG A 418 7.84 -26.68 -6.88
CA ARG A 418 6.71 -27.61 -6.86
C ARG A 418 5.59 -27.02 -6.00
N LEU A 419 4.36 -27.23 -6.46
CA LEU A 419 3.14 -26.70 -5.85
C LEU A 419 2.09 -27.80 -5.64
N ASP A 420 1.70 -28.00 -4.39
CA ASP A 420 0.63 -28.92 -3.99
C ASP A 420 -0.50 -28.10 -3.34
N SER A 421 -1.51 -27.75 -4.14
CA SER A 421 -2.60 -26.84 -3.74
C SER A 421 -3.70 -27.54 -2.96
N ALA A 422 -4.23 -26.85 -1.93
CA ALA A 422 -5.43 -27.22 -1.18
C ALA A 422 -6.58 -26.26 -1.53
N ALA A 423 -6.81 -25.23 -0.70
CA ALA A 423 -7.83 -24.20 -0.91
C ALA A 423 -7.35 -23.00 -1.75
N GLY A 424 -6.08 -23.01 -2.21
CA GLY A 424 -5.46 -21.91 -2.94
C GLY A 424 -5.91 -21.79 -4.41
N PHE A 425 -7.05 -21.15 -4.66
CA PHE A 425 -7.48 -20.72 -6.01
C PHE A 425 -8.37 -19.48 -5.96
N ALA A 426 -8.46 -18.76 -7.09
CA ALA A 426 -9.28 -17.55 -7.17
C ALA A 426 -10.77 -17.89 -7.04
N GLY A 427 -11.48 -17.20 -6.15
CA GLY A 427 -12.88 -17.44 -5.83
C GLY A 427 -13.12 -18.51 -4.77
N ALA A 428 -12.09 -19.18 -4.26
CA ALA A 428 -12.21 -20.12 -3.14
C ALA A 428 -12.77 -19.45 -1.89
N VAL A 429 -13.50 -20.20 -1.08
CA VAL A 429 -14.00 -19.75 0.22
C VAL A 429 -13.32 -20.58 1.31
N VAL A 430 -12.48 -19.93 2.11
CA VAL A 430 -11.82 -20.55 3.26
C VAL A 430 -12.80 -20.55 4.42
N THR A 431 -13.08 -21.73 4.98
CA THR A 431 -14.03 -21.94 6.08
C THR A 431 -13.27 -22.13 7.41
N PRO A 432 -13.91 -21.87 8.56
CA PRO A 432 -13.26 -22.02 9.87
C PRO A 432 -13.20 -23.47 10.39
N HIS A 433 -13.70 -24.45 9.63
CA HIS A 433 -13.91 -25.82 10.11
C HIS A 433 -12.69 -26.73 10.01
N TYR A 434 -11.70 -26.37 9.20
CA TYR A 434 -10.55 -27.22 8.87
C TYR A 434 -9.22 -26.48 9.06
N ASP A 435 -8.13 -27.11 8.65
CA ASP A 435 -6.81 -26.50 8.62
C ASP A 435 -6.76 -25.27 7.70
N SER A 436 -5.85 -24.35 8.03
CA SER A 436 -5.70 -23.06 7.34
C SER A 436 -4.85 -23.15 6.07
N LEU A 437 -4.54 -24.36 5.59
CA LEU A 437 -3.63 -24.58 4.47
C LEU A 437 -4.22 -24.11 3.13
N LEU A 438 -3.52 -23.21 2.46
CA LEU A 438 -3.84 -22.79 1.09
C LEU A 438 -3.09 -23.64 0.08
N ILE A 439 -1.77 -23.76 0.25
CA ILE A 439 -0.88 -24.43 -0.70
C ILE A 439 0.45 -24.79 -0.02
N LYS A 440 1.02 -25.94 -0.38
CA LYS A 440 2.41 -26.26 -0.06
C LYS A 440 3.31 -25.82 -1.21
N VAL A 441 4.43 -25.20 -0.88
CA VAL A 441 5.42 -24.73 -1.84
C VAL A 441 6.74 -25.40 -1.51
N THR A 442 7.25 -26.22 -2.41
CA THR A 442 8.53 -26.92 -2.27
C THR A 442 9.50 -26.38 -3.30
N ALA A 443 10.70 -25.99 -2.88
CA ALA A 443 11.75 -25.52 -3.78
C ALA A 443 12.91 -26.51 -3.81
N HIS A 444 13.45 -26.79 -5.00
CA HIS A 444 14.61 -27.64 -5.24
C HIS A 444 15.76 -26.89 -5.92
N ALA A 445 16.98 -27.16 -5.44
CA ALA A 445 18.23 -26.73 -6.07
C ALA A 445 19.39 -27.65 -5.69
N LEU A 446 20.53 -27.53 -6.38
CA LEU A 446 21.74 -28.31 -6.05
C LEU A 446 22.43 -27.84 -4.75
N GLU A 447 22.17 -26.59 -4.33
CA GLU A 447 22.69 -25.99 -3.10
C GLU A 447 21.54 -25.52 -2.22
N PHE A 448 21.66 -25.70 -0.90
CA PHE A 448 20.64 -25.32 0.07
C PHE A 448 20.26 -23.84 0.00
N THR A 449 21.26 -22.96 -0.06
CA THR A 449 21.05 -21.50 -0.17
C THR A 449 20.29 -21.14 -1.44
N LYS A 450 20.52 -21.87 -2.55
CA LYS A 450 19.78 -21.69 -3.80
C LYS A 450 18.34 -22.20 -3.72
N ALA A 451 18.07 -23.28 -2.98
CA ALA A 451 16.70 -23.71 -2.71
C ALA A 451 15.95 -22.66 -1.87
N ALA A 452 16.59 -22.10 -0.85
CA ALA A 452 16.03 -21.02 -0.03
C ALA A 452 15.79 -19.73 -0.84
N GLU A 453 16.72 -19.33 -1.70
CA GLU A 453 16.57 -18.18 -2.61
C GLU A 453 15.38 -18.37 -3.56
N LYS A 454 15.24 -19.55 -4.17
CA LYS A 454 14.11 -19.89 -5.04
C LYS A 454 12.78 -19.84 -4.30
N LEU A 455 12.70 -20.44 -3.11
CA LEU A 455 11.49 -20.45 -2.29
C LEU A 455 11.10 -19.02 -1.88
N ARG A 456 12.08 -18.22 -1.46
CA ARG A 456 11.87 -16.80 -1.12
C ARG A 456 11.37 -16.00 -2.33
N ARG A 457 11.93 -16.23 -3.51
CA ARG A 457 11.48 -15.61 -4.76
C ARG A 457 10.04 -16.01 -5.08
N ALA A 458 9.70 -17.30 -5.00
CA ALA A 458 8.33 -17.76 -5.19
C ALA A 458 7.37 -17.07 -4.22
N LEU A 459 7.68 -17.06 -2.92
CA LEU A 459 6.88 -16.37 -1.89
C LEU A 459 6.74 -14.85 -2.11
N LEU A 460 7.73 -14.19 -2.73
CA LEU A 460 7.64 -12.78 -3.12
C LEU A 460 6.73 -12.54 -4.33
N GLU A 461 6.60 -13.51 -5.21
CA GLU A 461 5.72 -13.46 -6.39
C GLU A 461 4.26 -13.74 -6.02
N PHE A 462 4.00 -14.45 -4.92
CA PHE A 462 2.65 -14.73 -4.45
C PHE A 462 1.79 -13.45 -4.36
N ARG A 463 0.59 -13.51 -4.93
CA ARG A 463 -0.46 -12.50 -4.74
C ARG A 463 -1.70 -13.21 -4.24
N VAL A 464 -1.96 -13.05 -2.95
CA VAL A 464 -3.19 -13.49 -2.28
C VAL A 464 -3.94 -12.24 -1.82
N ARG A 465 -5.24 -12.17 -2.14
CA ARG A 465 -6.15 -11.08 -1.77
C ARG A 465 -7.45 -11.68 -1.25
N GLY A 466 -8.08 -10.97 -0.31
CA GLY A 466 -9.32 -11.39 0.36
C GLY A 466 -9.09 -12.01 1.74
N VAL A 467 -7.93 -12.62 1.99
CA VAL A 467 -7.51 -13.17 3.29
C VAL A 467 -6.04 -12.85 3.60
N HIS A 468 -5.68 -12.82 4.87
CA HIS A 468 -4.29 -12.76 5.33
C HIS A 468 -3.54 -14.06 5.06
N THR A 469 -2.20 -14.00 5.07
CA THR A 469 -1.34 -15.18 4.94
C THR A 469 -0.11 -15.12 5.84
N ASN A 470 0.46 -16.28 6.12
CA ASN A 470 1.72 -16.41 6.87
C ASN A 470 3.00 -16.10 6.06
N ILE A 471 2.87 -15.69 4.78
CA ILE A 471 4.00 -15.41 3.88
C ILE A 471 5.03 -14.42 4.46
N PRO A 472 4.64 -13.30 5.12
CA PRO A 472 5.61 -12.39 5.72
C PRO A 472 6.53 -13.08 6.72
N PHE A 473 6.00 -14.02 7.51
CA PHE A 473 6.76 -14.80 8.49
C PHE A 473 7.66 -15.85 7.83
N LEU A 474 7.17 -16.58 6.82
CA LEU A 474 8.01 -17.53 6.08
C LEU A 474 9.23 -16.82 5.45
N LYS A 475 9.06 -15.58 4.97
CA LYS A 475 10.17 -14.79 4.43
C LYS A 475 11.20 -14.37 5.48
N THR A 476 10.81 -14.11 6.71
CA THR A 476 11.77 -13.77 7.78
C THR A 476 12.58 -15.02 8.15
N VAL A 477 11.92 -16.17 8.29
CA VAL A 477 12.58 -17.47 8.52
C VAL A 477 13.61 -17.79 7.44
N LEU A 478 13.24 -17.72 6.16
CA LEU A 478 14.11 -18.08 5.04
C LEU A 478 15.30 -17.13 4.83
N ASN A 479 15.26 -15.92 5.41
CA ASN A 479 16.37 -14.96 5.39
C ASN A 479 17.24 -15.02 6.65
N HIS A 480 16.83 -15.79 7.66
CA HIS A 480 17.50 -15.77 8.95
C HIS A 480 18.88 -16.45 8.87
N PRO A 481 19.96 -15.84 9.41
CA PRO A 481 21.30 -16.42 9.32
C PRO A 481 21.42 -17.83 9.90
N VAL A 482 20.71 -18.11 11.00
CA VAL A 482 20.69 -19.46 11.60
C VAL A 482 20.09 -20.47 10.61
N PHE A 483 19.01 -20.10 9.91
CA PHE A 483 18.33 -20.94 8.90
C PHE A 483 19.25 -21.22 7.72
N LEU A 484 19.86 -20.17 7.17
CA LEU A 484 20.77 -20.27 6.03
C LEU A 484 22.02 -21.12 6.33
N LYS A 485 22.44 -21.16 7.61
CA LYS A 485 23.53 -22.02 8.10
C LYS A 485 23.07 -23.41 8.53
N GLN A 486 21.75 -23.70 8.54
CA GLN A 486 21.14 -24.94 9.00
C GLN A 486 21.53 -25.32 10.44
N GLN A 487 21.58 -24.32 11.33
CA GLN A 487 21.93 -24.48 12.75
C GLN A 487 20.69 -24.42 13.66
N MET A 488 19.57 -24.97 13.18
CA MET A 488 18.28 -24.83 13.85
C MET A 488 18.15 -25.85 14.97
N ALA A 489 17.39 -25.49 15.99
CA ALA A 489 16.82 -26.41 16.97
C ALA A 489 15.30 -26.20 17.00
N THR A 490 14.58 -27.13 17.64
CA THR A 490 13.11 -27.09 17.76
C THR A 490 12.56 -25.83 18.43
N ASP A 491 13.38 -25.10 19.19
CA ASP A 491 13.03 -23.81 19.79
C ASP A 491 13.39 -22.60 18.92
N PHE A 492 13.86 -22.79 17.68
CA PHE A 492 14.33 -21.71 16.81
C PHE A 492 13.32 -20.55 16.67
N ILE A 493 12.04 -20.84 16.38
CA ILE A 493 11.06 -19.76 16.20
C ILE A 493 10.82 -19.03 17.53
N ASP A 494 10.76 -19.75 18.63
CA ASP A 494 10.50 -19.20 19.96
C ASP A 494 11.70 -18.41 20.52
N ALA A 495 12.92 -18.78 20.13
CA ALA A 495 14.17 -18.15 20.54
C ALA A 495 14.55 -16.88 19.74
N HIS A 496 13.83 -16.58 18.65
CA HIS A 496 14.13 -15.48 17.72
C HIS A 496 12.93 -14.54 17.52
N PRO A 497 12.61 -13.65 18.49
CA PRO A 497 11.47 -12.72 18.41
C PRO A 497 11.49 -11.79 17.19
N GLU A 498 12.68 -11.51 16.64
CA GLU A 498 12.87 -10.71 15.43
C GLU A 498 12.17 -11.30 14.20
N LEU A 499 11.87 -12.61 14.19
CA LEU A 499 11.11 -13.26 13.12
C LEU A 499 9.68 -12.71 12.98
N PHE A 500 9.15 -12.07 14.03
CA PHE A 500 7.81 -11.48 14.06
C PHE A 500 7.77 -9.98 13.74
N VAL A 501 8.91 -9.38 13.37
CA VAL A 501 8.99 -7.98 12.96
C VAL A 501 8.79 -7.89 11.45
N PHE A 502 7.59 -7.45 11.03
CA PHE A 502 7.22 -7.39 9.62
C PHE A 502 7.25 -5.94 9.10
N PRO A 503 7.95 -5.65 7.99
CA PRO A 503 7.88 -4.34 7.37
C PRO A 503 6.46 -4.10 6.81
N PRO A 504 5.90 -2.88 6.94
CA PRO A 504 4.60 -2.57 6.37
C PRO A 504 4.63 -2.73 4.85
N GLN A 505 3.73 -3.56 4.32
CA GLN A 505 3.63 -3.74 2.87
C GLN A 505 3.07 -2.47 2.21
N ARG A 506 3.79 -1.97 1.20
CA ARG A 506 3.33 -0.83 0.41
C ARG A 506 2.29 -1.29 -0.60
N ASP A 507 1.04 -0.83 -0.44
CA ASP A 507 -0.08 -1.19 -1.31
C ASP A 507 -0.45 -0.07 -2.31
N ARG A 508 0.55 0.40 -3.08
CA ARG A 508 0.36 1.56 -3.98
C ARG A 508 -0.66 1.27 -5.08
N ALA A 509 -0.59 0.10 -5.70
CA ALA A 509 -1.47 -0.26 -6.82
C ALA A 509 -2.94 -0.31 -6.39
N ASN A 510 -3.28 -0.95 -5.27
CA ASN A 510 -4.66 -0.96 -4.80
C ASN A 510 -5.12 0.43 -4.34
N LYS A 511 -4.24 1.25 -3.74
CA LYS A 511 -4.61 2.64 -3.41
C LYS A 511 -4.98 3.44 -4.66
N ILE A 512 -4.23 3.30 -5.76
CA ILE A 512 -4.54 3.93 -7.05
C ILE A 512 -5.84 3.36 -7.62
N LEU A 513 -6.02 2.04 -7.65
CA LEU A 513 -7.25 1.42 -8.16
C LEU A 513 -8.48 1.84 -7.36
N ARG A 514 -8.39 1.93 -6.02
CA ARG A 514 -9.46 2.44 -5.17
C ARG A 514 -9.75 3.90 -5.47
N PHE A 515 -8.72 4.73 -5.62
CA PHE A 515 -8.90 6.14 -5.99
C PHE A 515 -9.60 6.27 -7.35
N LEU A 516 -9.18 5.52 -8.37
CA LEU A 516 -9.83 5.53 -9.69
C LEU A 516 -11.26 5.02 -9.61
N ALA A 517 -11.51 3.89 -8.94
CA ALA A 517 -12.84 3.33 -8.77
C ALA A 517 -13.79 4.31 -8.06
N GLU A 518 -13.32 4.96 -6.99
CA GLU A 518 -14.08 5.97 -6.26
C GLU A 518 -14.46 7.14 -7.16
N ASN A 519 -13.50 7.69 -7.92
CA ASN A 519 -13.78 8.81 -8.81
C ASN A 519 -14.68 8.44 -10.00
N VAL A 520 -14.55 7.23 -10.54
CA VAL A 520 -15.39 6.77 -11.66
C VAL A 520 -16.82 6.50 -11.20
N VAL A 521 -17.01 5.90 -10.03
CA VAL A 521 -18.34 5.52 -9.52
C VAL A 521 -19.05 6.69 -8.85
N ASN A 522 -18.35 7.44 -8.00
CA ASN A 522 -18.95 8.49 -7.16
C ASN A 522 -18.65 9.91 -7.66
N GLY A 523 -17.84 10.06 -8.72
CA GLY A 523 -17.33 11.36 -9.15
C GLY A 523 -16.26 11.92 -8.21
N HIS A 524 -15.65 13.04 -8.59
CA HIS A 524 -14.69 13.71 -7.71
C HIS A 524 -15.42 14.38 -6.55
N PRO A 525 -15.09 14.08 -5.27
CA PRO A 525 -15.89 14.48 -4.12
C PRO A 525 -15.78 15.97 -3.75
N MET A 526 -14.90 16.74 -4.42
CA MET A 526 -14.56 18.08 -3.99
C MET A 526 -15.57 19.13 -4.47
N PRO A 527 -15.90 20.14 -3.64
CA PRO A 527 -16.78 21.23 -4.02
C PRO A 527 -16.11 22.18 -5.02
N GLY A 528 -16.93 22.88 -5.80
CA GLY A 528 -16.48 23.88 -6.76
C GLY A 528 -16.49 23.52 -8.26
N PRO A 529 -16.44 22.25 -8.72
CA PRO A 529 -16.60 22.00 -10.16
C PRO A 529 -18.05 22.21 -10.58
N ASP A 530 -18.26 22.94 -11.66
CA ASP A 530 -19.51 22.99 -12.40
C ASP A 530 -19.76 21.63 -13.05
N LYS A 531 -20.64 20.83 -12.42
CA LYS A 531 -20.98 19.47 -12.86
C LYS A 531 -21.68 19.43 -14.23
N THR A 532 -22.04 20.57 -14.80
CA THR A 532 -22.63 20.65 -16.15
C THR A 532 -21.58 20.75 -17.25
N LYS A 533 -20.31 21.00 -16.89
CA LYS A 533 -19.20 21.09 -17.83
C LYS A 533 -18.31 19.87 -17.69
N GLU A 534 -17.94 19.29 -18.82
CA GLU A 534 -17.00 18.16 -18.88
C GLU A 534 -15.59 18.64 -19.24
N PRO A 535 -14.54 18.05 -18.66
CA PRO A 535 -13.16 18.27 -19.09
C PRO A 535 -12.94 17.89 -20.57
N SER A 536 -12.16 18.71 -21.27
CA SER A 536 -11.71 18.39 -22.64
C SER A 536 -10.93 17.07 -22.69
N GLN A 537 -11.10 16.31 -23.77
CA GLN A 537 -10.33 15.08 -24.05
C GLN A 537 -9.12 15.33 -24.96
N LEU A 538 -8.92 16.57 -25.42
CA LEU A 538 -7.80 16.93 -26.30
C LEU A 538 -6.50 16.91 -25.53
N LEU A 539 -5.49 16.19 -26.01
CA LEU A 539 -4.16 16.21 -25.43
C LEU A 539 -3.38 17.43 -25.93
N PRO A 540 -2.64 18.14 -25.07
CA PRO A 540 -1.85 19.29 -25.50
C PRO A 540 -0.70 18.87 -26.42
N VAL A 541 -0.36 19.72 -27.38
CA VAL A 541 0.84 19.56 -28.19
C VAL A 541 2.05 19.98 -27.36
N MET A 542 3.04 19.10 -27.23
CA MET A 542 4.26 19.39 -26.49
C MET A 542 5.26 20.13 -27.38
N PRO A 543 5.85 21.25 -26.92
CA PRO A 543 6.92 21.91 -27.64
C PRO A 543 8.13 20.98 -27.82
N ILE A 544 8.71 21.00 -29.01
CA ILE A 544 9.86 20.14 -29.35
C ILE A 544 11.15 20.86 -28.92
N TYR A 545 11.99 20.17 -28.15
CA TYR A 545 13.33 20.62 -27.79
C TYR A 545 14.27 19.41 -27.67
N ASP A 546 15.59 19.63 -27.80
CA ASP A 546 16.58 18.59 -27.56
C ASP A 546 16.72 18.35 -26.04
N PRO A 547 16.37 17.15 -25.52
CA PRO A 547 16.48 16.85 -24.11
C PRO A 547 17.94 16.81 -23.61
N ASN A 548 18.93 16.67 -24.50
CA ASN A 548 20.35 16.67 -24.13
C ASN A 548 20.94 18.08 -24.02
N GLN A 549 20.25 19.08 -24.57
CA GLN A 549 20.69 20.46 -24.49
C GLN A 549 20.19 21.10 -23.19
N ASN A 550 21.11 21.58 -22.35
CA ASN A 550 20.75 22.33 -21.14
C ASN A 550 20.02 23.64 -21.50
N ALA A 551 19.10 24.07 -20.63
CA ALA A 551 18.47 25.38 -20.78
C ALA A 551 19.51 26.51 -20.69
N PRO A 552 19.35 27.62 -21.43
CA PRO A 552 20.26 28.76 -21.36
C PRO A 552 20.32 29.34 -19.94
N ASN A 553 21.48 29.88 -19.53
CA ASN A 553 21.58 30.60 -18.26
C ASN A 553 20.63 31.81 -18.29
N GLY A 554 19.95 32.04 -17.18
CA GLY A 554 19.03 33.16 -17.00
C GLY A 554 19.34 33.96 -15.74
N TRP A 555 18.35 34.71 -15.29
CA TRP A 555 18.44 35.59 -14.12
C TRP A 555 18.71 34.84 -12.80
N LYS A 556 18.39 33.54 -12.71
CA LYS A 556 18.69 32.75 -11.51
C LYS A 556 20.19 32.64 -11.28
N GLN A 557 20.97 32.46 -12.35
CA GLN A 557 22.42 32.39 -12.25
C GLN A 557 23.04 33.71 -11.77
N VAL A 558 22.35 34.84 -11.93
CA VAL A 558 22.78 36.12 -11.35
C VAL A 558 22.58 36.09 -9.84
N ILE A 559 21.42 35.63 -9.35
CA ILE A 559 21.15 35.45 -7.91
C ILE A 559 22.16 34.48 -7.29
N ASP A 560 22.37 33.31 -7.91
CA ASP A 560 23.25 32.27 -7.37
C ASP A 560 24.72 32.72 -7.27
N LYS A 561 25.17 33.65 -8.12
CA LYS A 561 26.57 34.11 -8.16
C LYS A 561 26.82 35.43 -7.46
N GLU A 562 25.86 36.35 -7.52
CA GLU A 562 26.01 37.73 -7.04
C GLU A 562 25.11 38.06 -5.84
N GLY A 563 24.27 37.11 -5.42
CA GLY A 563 23.33 37.27 -4.32
C GLY A 563 22.16 38.22 -4.62
N PRO A 564 21.25 38.43 -3.66
CA PRO A 564 20.09 39.30 -3.83
C PRO A 564 20.42 40.75 -4.22
N ASP A 565 21.44 41.35 -3.59
CA ASP A 565 21.89 42.71 -3.89
C ASP A 565 22.47 42.84 -5.30
N GLY A 566 23.30 41.87 -5.71
CA GLY A 566 23.88 41.82 -7.05
C GLY A 566 22.80 41.69 -8.11
N PHE A 567 21.82 40.82 -7.86
CA PHE A 567 20.65 40.66 -8.70
C PHE A 567 19.86 41.97 -8.87
N ALA A 568 19.51 42.66 -7.78
CA ALA A 568 18.78 43.93 -7.85
C ALA A 568 19.54 45.01 -8.64
N LYS A 569 20.87 45.13 -8.41
CA LYS A 569 21.73 46.04 -9.17
C LYS A 569 21.79 45.69 -10.65
N ALA A 570 21.85 44.39 -10.98
CA ALA A 570 21.89 43.91 -12.36
C ALA A 570 20.56 44.16 -13.08
N VAL A 571 19.43 43.99 -12.40
CA VAL A 571 18.10 44.32 -12.90
C VAL A 571 17.98 45.81 -13.17
N ARG A 572 18.35 46.69 -12.21
CA ARG A 572 18.24 48.14 -12.40
C ARG A 572 19.07 48.67 -13.56
N LYS A 573 20.24 48.06 -13.79
CA LYS A 573 21.16 48.40 -14.89
C LYS A 573 20.73 47.85 -16.24
N PHE A 574 19.78 46.92 -16.27
CA PHE A 574 19.31 46.33 -17.51
C PHE A 574 18.53 47.39 -18.31
N PRO A 575 18.85 47.59 -19.61
CA PRO A 575 18.34 48.75 -20.35
C PRO A 575 16.91 48.57 -20.89
N TYR A 576 16.31 47.40 -20.70
CA TYR A 576 14.98 47.04 -21.22
C TYR A 576 14.05 46.68 -20.08
N THR A 577 12.74 46.87 -20.26
CA THR A 577 11.76 46.43 -19.27
C THR A 577 11.68 44.90 -19.26
N LEU A 578 11.87 44.29 -18.09
CA LEU A 578 11.75 42.86 -17.89
C LEU A 578 10.30 42.42 -17.71
N LEU A 579 10.04 41.16 -18.04
CA LEU A 579 8.74 40.53 -17.90
C LEU A 579 8.77 39.46 -16.81
N GLY A 580 7.72 39.39 -15.99
CA GLY A 580 7.46 38.27 -15.09
C GLY A 580 6.21 37.49 -15.52
N ASP A 581 6.29 36.16 -15.47
CA ASP A 581 5.17 35.28 -15.79
C ASP A 581 4.43 34.85 -14.53
N THR A 582 3.10 34.88 -14.57
CA THR A 582 2.23 34.50 -13.45
C THR A 582 1.38 33.26 -13.73
N THR A 583 1.63 32.59 -14.86
CA THR A 583 0.81 31.47 -15.35
C THR A 583 0.71 30.33 -14.34
N TRP A 584 1.80 30.04 -13.61
CA TRP A 584 1.86 28.94 -12.64
C TRP A 584 1.29 29.27 -11.25
N ARG A 585 0.85 30.52 -11.00
CA ARG A 585 0.32 30.95 -9.70
C ARG A 585 -0.93 31.82 -9.83
N ASP A 586 -0.78 33.10 -10.18
CA ASP A 586 -1.89 34.06 -10.08
C ASP A 586 -2.94 33.89 -11.16
N ALA A 587 -2.51 33.50 -12.37
CA ALA A 587 -3.41 33.32 -13.50
C ALA A 587 -4.49 32.27 -13.21
N HIS A 588 -4.07 31.07 -12.81
CA HIS A 588 -5.01 29.99 -12.50
C HIS A 588 -5.70 30.16 -11.16
N GLN A 589 -5.10 30.90 -10.22
CA GLN A 589 -5.81 31.35 -9.02
C GLN A 589 -6.99 32.26 -9.37
N SER A 590 -6.84 33.09 -10.41
CA SER A 590 -7.86 34.04 -10.86
C SER A 590 -8.89 33.46 -11.82
N LEU A 591 -8.50 32.48 -12.66
CA LEU A 591 -9.35 31.92 -13.72
C LEU A 591 -9.96 30.55 -13.37
N LEU A 592 -9.24 29.74 -12.58
CA LEU A 592 -9.50 28.30 -12.41
C LEU A 592 -9.54 27.88 -10.93
N ALA A 593 -9.84 28.81 -10.02
CA ALA A 593 -9.89 28.54 -8.58
C ALA A 593 -8.63 27.85 -8.03
N THR A 594 -7.46 28.19 -8.59
CA THR A 594 -6.15 27.66 -8.19
C THR A 594 -6.00 26.14 -8.42
N ARG A 595 -6.80 25.54 -9.33
CA ARG A 595 -6.87 24.07 -9.46
C ARG A 595 -5.80 23.45 -10.33
N MET A 596 -4.91 24.21 -10.96
CA MET A 596 -3.88 23.63 -11.81
C MET A 596 -2.90 22.77 -11.03
N ARG A 597 -2.63 21.59 -11.60
CA ARG A 597 -1.93 20.49 -10.95
C ARG A 597 -0.44 20.45 -11.27
N THR A 598 0.30 19.79 -10.40
CA THR A 598 1.76 19.65 -10.52
C THR A 598 2.15 18.96 -11.82
N VAL A 599 1.40 17.93 -12.22
CA VAL A 599 1.70 17.14 -13.43
C VAL A 599 1.62 18.00 -14.71
N ASP A 600 0.69 18.94 -14.78
CA ASP A 600 0.49 19.77 -15.96
C ASP A 600 1.54 20.90 -16.05
N MET A 601 1.93 21.47 -14.90
CA MET A 601 3.04 22.42 -14.84
C MET A 601 4.38 21.73 -15.17
N ALA A 602 4.61 20.54 -14.61
CA ALA A 602 5.84 19.80 -14.80
C ALA A 602 6.04 19.33 -16.25
N SER A 603 4.96 18.96 -16.94
CA SER A 603 5.03 18.50 -18.33
C SER A 603 5.61 19.57 -19.27
N ILE A 604 5.22 20.84 -19.07
CA ILE A 604 5.68 21.97 -19.90
C ILE A 604 6.89 22.72 -19.33
N ALA A 605 7.31 22.39 -18.09
CA ALA A 605 8.39 23.08 -17.39
C ALA A 605 9.72 23.15 -18.17
N PRO A 606 10.19 22.08 -18.86
CA PRO A 606 11.42 22.16 -19.64
C PRO A 606 11.34 23.13 -20.83
N ALA A 607 10.21 23.19 -21.52
CA ALA A 607 9.99 24.16 -22.60
C ALA A 607 9.91 25.59 -22.03
N THR A 608 9.19 25.75 -20.92
CA THR A 608 9.08 27.00 -20.17
C THR A 608 10.45 27.51 -19.74
N SER A 609 11.32 26.64 -19.21
CA SER A 609 12.69 26.97 -18.81
C SER A 609 13.54 27.56 -19.95
N ARG A 610 13.33 27.11 -21.19
CA ARG A 610 14.06 27.63 -22.37
C ARG A 610 13.45 28.94 -22.85
N ALA A 611 12.13 28.95 -23.07
CA ALA A 611 11.39 30.11 -23.53
C ALA A 611 11.53 31.31 -22.58
N PHE A 612 11.57 31.06 -21.27
CA PHE A 612 11.60 32.08 -20.23
C PHE A 612 12.97 32.32 -19.61
N SER A 613 14.06 31.85 -20.24
CA SER A 613 15.43 32.11 -19.76
C SER A 613 15.73 33.60 -19.57
N GLY A 614 15.07 34.48 -20.33
CA GLY A 614 15.15 35.94 -20.25
C GLY A 614 14.23 36.65 -19.26
N LEU A 615 13.22 35.96 -18.74
CA LEU A 615 12.21 36.58 -17.88
C LEU A 615 12.77 36.84 -16.48
N TYR A 616 12.28 37.90 -15.85
CA TYR A 616 12.63 38.28 -14.47
C TYR A 616 12.41 37.12 -13.50
N ALA A 617 11.22 36.52 -13.53
CA ALA A 617 10.85 35.36 -12.72
C ALA A 617 9.61 34.66 -13.28
N ILE A 618 9.41 33.42 -12.83
CA ILE A 618 8.13 32.72 -12.91
C ILE A 618 7.53 32.72 -11.51
N GLU A 619 6.37 33.34 -11.36
CA GLU A 619 5.59 33.27 -10.14
C GLU A 619 4.83 31.94 -10.12
N CYS A 620 5.26 31.03 -9.24
CA CYS A 620 4.80 29.64 -9.25
C CYS A 620 4.35 29.13 -7.88
N TRP A 621 4.41 29.97 -6.83
CA TRP A 621 4.22 29.52 -5.46
C TRP A 621 3.66 30.62 -4.54
N GLY A 622 3.21 30.23 -3.35
CA GLY A 622 2.54 31.15 -2.43
C GLY A 622 1.11 31.51 -2.86
N GLY A 623 0.56 32.57 -2.28
CA GLY A 623 -0.89 32.85 -2.41
C GLY A 623 -1.74 31.65 -1.98
N ALA A 624 -2.79 31.33 -2.74
CA ALA A 624 -3.68 30.22 -2.40
C ALA A 624 -3.13 28.82 -2.77
N THR A 625 -2.04 28.74 -3.55
CA THR A 625 -1.54 27.46 -4.07
C THR A 625 -1.14 26.48 -2.97
N PHE A 626 -0.59 26.97 -1.86
CA PHE A 626 -0.10 26.13 -0.77
C PHE A 626 -1.23 25.29 -0.14
N ASP A 627 -2.30 25.95 0.31
CA ASP A 627 -3.48 25.26 0.87
C ASP A 627 -4.22 24.45 -0.20
N VAL A 628 -4.39 24.99 -1.40
CA VAL A 628 -5.20 24.34 -2.44
C VAL A 628 -4.57 23.03 -2.93
N CYS A 629 -3.24 22.96 -3.04
CA CYS A 629 -2.53 21.72 -3.34
C CYS A 629 -2.92 20.61 -2.37
N MET A 630 -2.82 20.87 -1.07
CA MET A 630 -3.10 19.87 -0.04
C MET A 630 -4.59 19.57 0.08
N ARG A 631 -5.40 20.62 0.17
CA ARG A 631 -6.83 20.54 0.47
C ARG A 631 -7.62 19.98 -0.70
N PHE A 632 -7.38 20.48 -1.91
CA PHE A 632 -8.22 20.20 -3.07
C PHE A 632 -7.59 19.22 -4.07
N LEU A 633 -6.28 19.32 -4.30
CA LEU A 633 -5.59 18.49 -5.28
C LEU A 633 -5.02 17.19 -4.68
N ARG A 634 -4.95 17.11 -3.34
CA ARG A 634 -4.29 16.02 -2.60
C ARG A 634 -2.83 15.84 -3.04
N GLU A 635 -2.17 16.95 -3.33
CA GLU A 635 -0.77 17.05 -3.73
C GLU A 635 0.02 17.86 -2.69
N ASP A 636 1.30 17.58 -2.56
CA ASP A 636 2.20 18.32 -1.65
C ASP A 636 2.80 19.54 -2.38
N PRO A 637 2.55 20.78 -1.92
CA PRO A 637 3.10 21.98 -2.55
C PRO A 637 4.63 22.00 -2.52
N TRP A 638 5.28 21.39 -1.53
CA TRP A 638 6.74 21.32 -1.45
C TRP A 638 7.31 20.39 -2.52
N GLN A 639 6.65 19.25 -2.77
CA GLN A 639 7.01 18.37 -3.88
C GLN A 639 6.84 19.07 -5.23
N ARG A 640 5.77 19.86 -5.40
CA ARG A 640 5.59 20.71 -6.58
C ARG A 640 6.79 21.66 -6.76
N LEU A 641 7.17 22.39 -5.71
CA LEU A 641 8.29 23.32 -5.76
C LEU A 641 9.60 22.63 -6.15
N HIS A 642 9.98 21.56 -5.44
CA HIS A 642 11.22 20.82 -5.72
C HIS A 642 11.24 20.23 -7.13
N HIS A 643 10.10 19.66 -7.57
CA HIS A 643 10.01 19.03 -8.88
C HIS A 643 10.14 20.07 -10.01
N LEU A 644 9.38 21.18 -9.92
CA LEU A 644 9.47 22.27 -10.89
C LEU A 644 10.86 22.92 -10.88
N ARG A 645 11.48 23.07 -9.71
CA ARG A 645 12.82 23.66 -9.60
C ARG A 645 13.87 22.81 -10.30
N ASN A 646 13.76 21.48 -10.24
CA ASN A 646 14.67 20.61 -10.97
C ASN A 646 14.50 20.72 -12.49
N LEU A 647 13.26 20.92 -12.96
CA LEU A 647 12.93 21.01 -14.39
C LEU A 647 13.22 22.39 -14.99
N VAL A 648 13.21 23.43 -14.16
CA VAL A 648 13.58 24.80 -14.51
C VAL A 648 14.78 25.17 -13.66
N PRO A 649 16.03 25.06 -14.11
CA PRO A 649 17.19 25.38 -13.28
C PRO A 649 17.71 26.81 -13.45
N ASN A 650 17.11 27.63 -14.30
CA ASN A 650 17.72 28.86 -14.85
C ASN A 650 16.89 30.14 -14.67
N VAL A 651 15.59 30.02 -14.39
CA VAL A 651 14.68 31.17 -14.19
C VAL A 651 14.37 31.33 -12.70
N PRO A 652 14.45 32.53 -12.11
CA PRO A 652 14.08 32.74 -10.71
C PRO A 652 12.64 32.28 -10.45
N PHE A 653 12.44 31.57 -9.35
CA PHE A 653 11.08 31.28 -8.87
C PHE A 653 10.64 32.36 -7.90
N GLN A 654 9.47 32.91 -8.17
CA GLN A 654 8.86 33.94 -7.35
C GLN A 654 7.65 33.39 -6.60
N MET A 655 7.48 33.84 -5.36
CA MET A 655 6.30 33.55 -4.58
C MET A 655 5.64 34.80 -4.02
N LEU A 656 4.33 34.72 -3.79
CA LEU A 656 3.58 35.71 -3.02
C LEU A 656 3.52 35.31 -1.54
N LEU A 657 4.04 36.17 -0.67
CA LEU A 657 4.16 35.95 0.77
C LEU A 657 3.42 37.07 1.53
N ARG A 658 2.51 36.70 2.45
CA ARG A 658 1.92 37.67 3.38
C ARG A 658 2.86 37.86 4.57
N GLY A 659 3.29 39.10 4.85
CA GLY A 659 4.38 39.40 5.78
C GLY A 659 4.27 38.70 7.14
N ALA A 660 3.17 38.94 7.86
CA ALA A 660 2.96 38.40 9.20
C ALA A 660 2.44 36.95 9.26
N ASN A 661 2.15 36.30 8.12
CA ASN A 661 1.47 34.99 8.13
C ASN A 661 1.98 33.97 7.10
N ALA A 662 3.02 34.32 6.34
CA ALA A 662 3.51 33.56 5.21
C ALA A 662 2.42 33.21 4.17
N VAL A 663 1.90 31.99 4.22
CA VAL A 663 0.87 31.45 3.29
C VAL A 663 -0.38 30.92 4.01
N GLY A 664 -0.49 31.14 5.33
CA GLY A 664 -1.62 30.65 6.12
C GLY A 664 -2.79 31.65 6.25
N TYR A 665 -3.74 31.34 7.13
CA TYR A 665 -5.02 32.09 7.26
C TYR A 665 -5.20 32.77 8.63
N THR A 666 -4.25 32.64 9.53
CA THR A 666 -4.27 33.25 10.87
C THR A 666 -2.89 33.82 11.21
N SER A 667 -2.81 34.67 12.23
CA SER A 667 -1.53 35.16 12.78
C SER A 667 -0.70 34.00 13.33
N TYR A 668 0.59 34.00 12.99
CA TYR A 668 1.57 33.04 13.47
C TYR A 668 2.65 33.77 14.25
N PRO A 669 3.30 33.12 15.23
CA PRO A 669 4.45 33.70 15.89
C PRO A 669 5.59 33.90 14.87
N ASP A 670 6.39 34.95 15.05
CA ASP A 670 7.41 35.37 14.09
C ASP A 670 8.34 34.23 13.68
N ASN A 671 8.80 33.41 14.64
CA ASN A 671 9.71 32.29 14.39
C ASN A 671 9.19 31.31 13.32
N LEU A 672 7.87 31.14 13.20
CA LEU A 672 7.28 30.32 12.14
C LEU A 672 7.47 30.96 10.76
N VAL A 673 7.31 32.28 10.65
CA VAL A 673 7.54 33.03 9.41
C VAL A 673 9.01 32.93 8.98
N TYR A 674 9.95 33.05 9.92
CA TYR A 674 11.38 32.86 9.66
C TYR A 674 11.70 31.44 9.13
N GLU A 675 11.25 30.40 9.83
CA GLU A 675 11.49 29.02 9.38
C GLU A 675 10.80 28.71 8.06
N PHE A 676 9.59 29.26 7.82
CA PHE A 676 8.92 29.12 6.53
C PHE A 676 9.74 29.72 5.39
N CYS A 677 10.23 30.96 5.53
CA CYS A 677 11.01 31.62 4.49
C CYS A 677 12.32 30.87 4.20
N LYS A 678 13.00 30.40 5.25
CA LYS A 678 14.20 29.57 5.14
C LYS A 678 13.93 28.28 4.37
N HIS A 679 12.87 27.55 4.70
CA HIS A 679 12.50 26.34 3.97
C HIS A 679 12.04 26.62 2.53
N ALA A 680 11.32 27.71 2.29
CA ALA A 680 10.92 28.12 0.94
C ALA A 680 12.14 28.45 0.06
N ARG A 681 13.14 29.16 0.60
CA ARG A 681 14.41 29.40 -0.09
C ARG A 681 15.12 28.09 -0.43
N GLN A 682 15.30 27.23 0.58
CA GLN A 682 15.95 25.92 0.40
C GLN A 682 15.23 25.04 -0.63
N GLY A 683 13.90 25.13 -0.69
CA GLY A 683 13.08 24.40 -1.64
C GLY A 683 13.18 24.92 -3.07
N GLY A 684 13.68 26.14 -3.27
CA GLY A 684 14.00 26.69 -4.60
C GLY A 684 13.29 28.00 -4.95
N VAL A 685 12.57 28.63 -4.02
CA VAL A 685 12.11 30.03 -4.19
C VAL A 685 13.32 30.96 -4.16
N ASP A 686 13.33 31.93 -5.06
CA ASP A 686 14.41 32.92 -5.18
C ASP A 686 13.92 34.33 -4.86
N VAL A 687 12.71 34.70 -5.28
CA VAL A 687 12.11 36.03 -5.09
C VAL A 687 10.85 35.95 -4.23
N PHE A 688 10.78 36.76 -3.17
CA PHE A 688 9.65 36.80 -2.25
C PHE A 688 8.95 38.15 -2.36
N ARG A 689 7.73 38.15 -2.89
CA ARG A 689 6.84 39.32 -2.93
C ARG A 689 6.13 39.42 -1.59
N VAL A 690 6.64 40.27 -0.71
CA VAL A 690 6.14 40.44 0.65
C VAL A 690 5.09 41.55 0.66
N PHE A 691 3.84 41.20 0.96
CA PHE A 691 2.73 42.15 1.05
C PHE A 691 2.00 42.06 2.40
N ASP A 692 1.28 43.12 2.77
CA ASP A 692 0.31 43.13 3.87
C ASP A 692 -1.06 43.55 3.35
N SER A 693 -2.14 42.99 3.90
CA SER A 693 -3.49 43.21 3.37
C SER A 693 -4.05 44.61 3.60
N LEU A 694 -3.44 45.39 4.49
CA LEU A 694 -3.80 46.76 4.83
C LEU A 694 -2.66 47.75 4.52
N ASN A 695 -1.58 47.30 3.88
CA ASN A 695 -0.29 47.99 3.78
C ASN A 695 0.27 48.41 5.15
N TYR A 696 0.02 47.61 6.19
CA TYR A 696 0.56 47.87 7.52
C TYR A 696 2.06 47.52 7.54
N VAL A 697 2.89 48.57 7.62
CA VAL A 697 4.35 48.48 7.40
C VAL A 697 5.03 47.56 8.41
N ASP A 698 4.62 47.53 9.68
CA ASP A 698 5.27 46.69 10.68
C ASP A 698 5.16 45.19 10.33
N ASN A 699 4.00 44.76 9.82
CA ASN A 699 3.80 43.39 9.32
C ASN A 699 4.66 43.09 8.08
N LEU A 700 4.82 44.08 7.19
CA LEU A 700 5.69 43.95 6.01
C LEU A 700 7.14 43.75 6.43
N LEU A 701 7.63 44.57 7.37
CA LEU A 701 9.02 44.54 7.83
C LEU A 701 9.41 43.20 8.45
N ILE A 702 8.51 42.54 9.19
CA ILE A 702 8.73 41.18 9.74
C ILE A 702 8.98 40.18 8.61
N GLY A 703 8.11 40.15 7.60
CA GLY A 703 8.25 39.24 6.47
C GLY A 703 9.50 39.55 5.62
N MET A 704 9.83 40.83 5.45
CA MET A 704 11.03 41.25 4.74
C MET A 704 12.30 40.83 5.47
N ASP A 705 12.38 41.01 6.80
CA ASP A 705 13.52 40.54 7.59
C ASP A 705 13.63 39.01 7.53
N ALA A 706 12.53 38.28 7.63
CA ALA A 706 12.53 36.82 7.51
C ALA A 706 13.12 36.33 6.18
N VAL A 707 12.81 37.03 5.07
CA VAL A 707 13.38 36.71 3.75
C VAL A 707 14.85 37.11 3.65
N HIS A 708 15.25 38.25 4.21
CA HIS A 708 16.68 38.64 4.31
C HIS A 708 17.48 37.57 5.05
N LYS A 709 16.99 37.09 6.21
CA LYS A 709 17.64 36.00 6.97
C LYS A 709 17.69 34.68 6.21
N ALA A 710 16.77 34.47 5.29
CA ALA A 710 16.73 33.30 4.41
C ALA A 710 17.61 33.45 3.15
N ASP A 711 18.31 34.58 2.95
CA ASP A 711 19.10 34.87 1.73
C ASP A 711 18.27 34.83 0.44
N GLY A 712 17.03 35.33 0.53
CA GLY A 712 16.12 35.50 -0.61
C GLY A 712 16.07 36.94 -1.13
N VAL A 713 15.64 37.11 -2.39
CA VAL A 713 15.37 38.45 -2.93
C VAL A 713 14.07 38.98 -2.33
N VAL A 714 14.22 39.92 -1.39
CA VAL A 714 13.11 40.72 -0.84
C VAL A 714 12.53 41.67 -1.88
N GLN A 715 11.27 41.45 -2.24
CA GLN A 715 10.44 42.39 -2.99
C GLN A 715 9.31 42.90 -2.09
N GLY A 716 9.47 44.08 -1.49
CA GLY A 716 8.45 44.72 -0.66
C GLY A 716 7.33 45.32 -1.52
N GLU A 717 6.09 44.89 -1.30
CA GLU A 717 4.92 45.24 -2.09
C GLU A 717 4.04 46.29 -1.42
N ILE A 718 3.62 47.29 -2.19
CA ILE A 718 2.56 48.23 -1.82
C ILE A 718 1.29 47.85 -2.60
N CYS A 719 0.24 47.46 -1.89
CA CYS A 719 -1.05 47.18 -2.52
C CYS A 719 -1.71 48.49 -2.98
N TYR A 720 -2.12 48.54 -4.23
CA TYR A 720 -2.76 49.72 -4.83
C TYR A 720 -4.29 49.68 -4.69
N THR A 721 -4.90 50.78 -4.24
CA THR A 721 -6.34 50.98 -4.14
C THR A 721 -6.67 52.46 -4.37
N GLY A 722 -7.92 52.79 -4.69
CA GLY A 722 -8.31 54.17 -5.02
C GLY A 722 -7.70 54.64 -6.34
N ASP A 723 -7.53 55.95 -6.48
CA ASP A 723 -6.93 56.56 -7.67
C ASP A 723 -6.06 57.77 -7.32
N VAL A 724 -4.75 57.67 -7.56
CA VAL A 724 -3.78 58.76 -7.33
C VAL A 724 -4.09 60.02 -8.16
N LYS A 725 -4.86 59.88 -9.25
CA LYS A 725 -5.34 61.00 -10.09
C LYS A 725 -6.82 61.33 -9.90
N SER A 726 -7.43 60.85 -8.81
CA SER A 726 -8.82 61.16 -8.47
C SER A 726 -9.10 62.67 -8.52
N THR A 727 -10.28 63.03 -9.05
CA THR A 727 -10.75 64.41 -9.13
C THR A 727 -12.16 64.51 -8.52
N PRO A 728 -12.36 65.27 -7.42
CA PRO A 728 -11.36 66.08 -6.71
C PRO A 728 -10.32 65.22 -5.97
N ARG A 729 -9.09 65.74 -5.82
CA ARG A 729 -7.91 65.09 -5.17
C ARG A 729 -8.07 64.89 -3.64
N LYS A 730 -9.21 64.37 -3.19
CA LYS A 730 -9.53 64.14 -1.77
C LYS A 730 -9.51 62.65 -1.39
N ASP A 731 -8.98 61.78 -2.25
CA ASP A 731 -8.87 60.37 -1.93
C ASP A 731 -7.84 60.14 -0.81
N LYS A 732 -8.20 59.27 0.13
CA LYS A 732 -7.37 58.82 1.25
C LYS A 732 -6.04 58.23 0.77
N TYR A 733 -6.04 57.68 -0.45
CA TYR A 733 -4.92 56.99 -1.09
C TYR A 733 -4.29 57.83 -2.22
N GLY A 734 -3.85 59.05 -1.88
CA GLY A 734 -3.13 59.94 -2.80
C GLY A 734 -1.67 59.54 -3.05
N LEU A 735 -0.96 60.30 -3.89
CA LEU A 735 0.44 60.02 -4.24
C LEU A 735 1.37 59.98 -3.01
N ASP A 736 1.20 60.91 -2.07
CA ASP A 736 2.03 61.00 -0.86
C ASP A 736 1.93 59.75 0.03
N TYR A 737 0.76 59.09 0.04
CA TYR A 737 0.57 57.83 0.77
C TYR A 737 1.50 56.73 0.23
N TYR A 738 1.53 56.56 -1.09
CA TYR A 738 2.37 55.57 -1.74
C TYR A 738 3.87 55.89 -1.61
N LEU A 739 4.25 57.16 -1.75
CA LEU A 739 5.63 57.60 -1.56
C LEU A 739 6.13 57.37 -0.13
N ASN A 740 5.28 57.63 0.88
CA ASN A 740 5.63 57.40 2.27
C ASN A 740 5.85 55.91 2.57
N ILE A 741 4.95 55.03 2.11
CA ILE A 741 5.17 53.60 2.30
C ILE A 741 6.42 53.14 1.56
N ALA A 742 6.62 53.59 0.32
CA ALA A 742 7.82 53.26 -0.46
C ALA A 742 9.11 53.67 0.26
N ASP A 743 9.15 54.87 0.84
CA ASP A 743 10.27 55.33 1.67
C ASP A 743 10.55 54.37 2.82
N GLN A 744 9.50 53.94 3.53
CA GLN A 744 9.67 53.00 4.64
C GLN A 744 10.16 51.62 4.17
N LEU A 745 9.66 51.10 3.04
CA LEU A 745 10.11 49.80 2.52
C LEU A 745 11.55 49.85 2.00
N VAL A 746 11.95 50.95 1.36
CA VAL A 746 13.31 51.14 0.85
C VAL A 746 14.29 51.39 1.99
N ASN A 747 14.00 52.36 2.87
CA ASN A 747 14.96 52.83 3.87
C ASN A 747 14.93 52.04 5.18
N LYS A 748 13.77 51.54 5.62
CA LYS A 748 13.69 50.70 6.84
C LYS A 748 13.71 49.21 6.51
N GLY A 749 13.00 48.80 5.46
CA GLY A 749 12.90 47.39 5.05
C GLY A 749 14.08 46.87 4.23
N ASN A 750 14.95 47.78 3.75
CA ASN A 750 16.04 47.45 2.84
C ASN A 750 15.56 46.58 1.65
N THR A 751 14.49 47.02 0.98
CA THR A 751 13.93 46.26 -0.14
C THR A 751 14.93 46.17 -1.30
N HIS A 752 15.12 44.96 -1.86
CA HIS A 752 15.93 44.79 -3.06
C HIS A 752 15.17 45.25 -4.32
N VAL A 753 13.86 45.04 -4.33
CA VAL A 753 12.94 45.44 -5.42
C VAL A 753 11.70 46.07 -4.78
N LEU A 754 11.29 47.26 -5.23
CA LEU A 754 10.04 47.89 -4.80
C LEU A 754 8.89 47.42 -5.69
N GLY A 755 7.87 46.81 -5.08
CA GLY A 755 6.71 46.27 -5.77
C GLY A 755 5.46 47.15 -5.65
N ILE A 756 4.70 47.28 -6.74
CA ILE A 756 3.33 47.80 -6.73
C ILE A 756 2.39 46.64 -7.09
N LYS A 757 1.52 46.28 -6.14
CA LYS A 757 0.52 45.23 -6.31
C LYS A 757 -0.86 45.83 -6.51
N ASP A 758 -1.25 46.00 -7.76
CA ASP A 758 -2.63 46.33 -8.14
C ASP A 758 -3.47 45.05 -8.27
N MET A 759 -3.98 44.55 -7.14
CA MET A 759 -4.70 43.28 -7.04
C MET A 759 -6.08 43.26 -7.70
N ALA A 760 -6.64 44.42 -8.04
CA ALA A 760 -7.97 44.55 -8.62
C ALA A 760 -7.95 45.06 -10.07
N GLY A 761 -6.84 45.62 -10.55
CA GLY A 761 -6.76 46.20 -11.90
C GLY A 761 -7.27 47.64 -11.94
N LEU A 762 -6.98 48.41 -10.90
CA LEU A 762 -7.45 49.79 -10.71
C LEU A 762 -6.48 50.82 -11.30
N LEU A 763 -5.21 50.46 -11.47
CA LEU A 763 -4.17 51.38 -11.91
C LEU A 763 -4.35 51.72 -13.39
N LYS A 764 -4.97 52.87 -13.67
CA LYS A 764 -5.17 53.40 -15.03
C LYS A 764 -3.85 53.92 -15.63
N PRO A 765 -3.71 54.04 -16.96
CA PRO A 765 -2.45 54.44 -17.59
C PRO A 765 -1.90 55.81 -17.12
N GLU A 766 -2.76 56.81 -16.93
CA GLU A 766 -2.33 58.12 -16.44
C GLU A 766 -1.89 58.07 -14.97
N SER A 767 -2.61 57.32 -14.14
CA SER A 767 -2.28 57.09 -12.72
C SER A 767 -0.99 56.28 -12.58
N ALA A 768 -0.76 55.32 -13.49
CA ALA A 768 0.48 54.58 -13.62
C ALA A 768 1.68 55.50 -13.90
N ARG A 769 1.57 56.41 -14.87
CA ARG A 769 2.67 57.36 -15.18
C ARG A 769 3.01 58.25 -14.00
N GLU A 770 1.99 58.77 -13.31
CA GLU A 770 2.19 59.65 -12.15
C GLU A 770 2.84 58.90 -10.98
N LEU A 771 2.31 57.72 -10.62
CA LEU A 771 2.84 56.93 -9.51
C LEU A 771 4.26 56.42 -9.79
N ILE A 772 4.46 55.73 -10.92
CA ILE A 772 5.75 55.11 -11.22
C ILE A 772 6.82 56.17 -11.50
N GLY A 773 6.46 57.26 -12.19
CA GLY A 773 7.39 58.37 -12.43
C GLY A 773 7.84 59.03 -11.13
N ALA A 774 6.93 59.23 -10.17
CA ALA A 774 7.26 59.75 -8.85
C ALA A 774 8.17 58.79 -8.06
N LEU A 775 7.84 57.49 -8.03
CA LEU A 775 8.65 56.47 -7.35
C LEU A 775 10.05 56.35 -7.96
N ARG A 776 10.17 56.38 -9.30
CA ARG A 776 11.47 56.36 -9.99
C ARG A 776 12.29 57.60 -9.65
N LYS A 777 11.66 58.77 -9.59
CA LYS A 777 12.33 60.02 -9.23
C LYS A 777 12.88 59.98 -7.81
N GLU A 778 12.08 59.47 -6.86
CA GLU A 778 12.47 59.39 -5.44
C GLU A 778 13.51 58.28 -5.19
N PHE A 779 13.35 57.13 -5.85
CA PHE A 779 14.19 55.94 -5.67
C PHE A 779 14.90 55.55 -6.98
N PRO A 780 15.88 56.33 -7.46
CA PRO A 780 16.50 56.13 -8.77
C PRO A 780 17.27 54.80 -8.90
N ASN A 781 17.77 54.27 -7.78
CA ASN A 781 18.63 53.08 -7.74
C ASN A 781 17.87 51.78 -7.41
N THR A 782 16.62 51.87 -6.95
CA THR A 782 15.84 50.70 -6.56
C THR A 782 15.04 50.19 -7.76
N PRO A 783 15.12 48.90 -8.13
CA PRO A 783 14.23 48.33 -9.12
C PRO A 783 12.76 48.50 -8.75
N ILE A 784 11.91 48.82 -9.72
CA ILE A 784 10.46 48.97 -9.57
C ILE A 784 9.77 47.87 -10.36
N HIS A 785 8.94 47.09 -9.69
CA HIS A 785 8.16 46.02 -10.27
C HIS A 785 6.67 46.33 -10.13
N VAL A 786 5.92 46.30 -11.23
CA VAL A 786 4.48 46.53 -11.24
C VAL A 786 3.71 45.27 -11.63
N HIS A 787 2.70 44.97 -10.85
CA HIS A 787 1.77 43.88 -11.08
C HIS A 787 0.34 44.41 -11.08
N THR A 788 -0.45 44.02 -12.08
CA THR A 788 -1.86 44.37 -12.19
C THR A 788 -2.71 43.16 -12.60
N HIS A 789 -4.02 43.32 -12.54
CA HIS A 789 -5.01 42.43 -13.15
C HIS A 789 -5.70 43.17 -14.32
N ASP A 790 -6.18 42.44 -15.31
CA ASP A 790 -6.81 43.02 -16.49
C ASP A 790 -8.34 43.16 -16.36
N THR A 791 -8.86 43.20 -15.13
CA THR A 791 -10.31 43.17 -14.85
C THR A 791 -11.03 44.33 -15.52
N GLY A 792 -10.45 45.52 -15.45
CA GLY A 792 -10.98 46.74 -16.08
C GLY A 792 -10.67 46.87 -17.57
N GLY A 793 -9.93 45.92 -18.17
CA GLY A 793 -9.52 45.95 -19.58
C GLY A 793 -8.51 47.02 -19.94
N VAL A 794 -7.77 47.53 -18.95
CA VAL A 794 -6.72 48.55 -19.14
C VAL A 794 -5.32 48.01 -18.85
N GLY A 795 -5.17 46.74 -18.50
CA GLY A 795 -3.94 46.17 -17.95
C GLY A 795 -2.74 46.31 -18.87
N VAL A 796 -2.89 45.98 -20.17
CA VAL A 796 -1.80 46.13 -21.16
C VAL A 796 -1.37 47.60 -21.26
N ALA A 797 -2.32 48.52 -21.43
CA ALA A 797 -2.02 49.94 -21.53
C ALA A 797 -1.33 50.48 -20.27
N SER A 798 -1.76 50.02 -19.09
CA SER A 798 -1.17 50.41 -17.82
C SER A 798 0.23 49.87 -17.62
N MET A 799 0.52 48.62 -18.02
CA MET A 799 1.89 48.07 -17.96
C MET A 799 2.84 48.81 -18.90
N LEU A 800 2.39 49.16 -20.12
CA LEU A 800 3.19 49.99 -21.04
C LEU A 800 3.43 51.39 -20.49
N ALA A 801 2.43 51.99 -19.84
CA ALA A 801 2.58 53.28 -19.16
C ALA A 801 3.54 53.21 -17.95
N CYS A 802 3.56 52.09 -17.22
CA CYS A 802 4.52 51.85 -16.14
C CYS A 802 5.95 51.72 -16.69
N ALA A 803 6.14 50.93 -17.74
CA ALA A 803 7.42 50.78 -18.42
C ALA A 803 7.95 52.14 -18.93
N GLU A 804 7.06 52.92 -19.56
CA GLU A 804 7.36 54.29 -19.99
C GLU A 804 7.84 55.20 -18.86
N ALA A 805 7.22 55.10 -17.70
CA ALA A 805 7.55 55.89 -16.52
C ALA A 805 8.77 55.37 -15.75
N GLY A 806 9.39 54.27 -16.21
CA GLY A 806 10.64 53.74 -15.67
C GLY A 806 10.48 52.58 -14.68
N ALA A 807 9.39 51.81 -14.76
CA ALA A 807 9.33 50.48 -14.14
C ALA A 807 10.36 49.55 -14.80
N ASP A 808 11.08 48.75 -14.01
CA ASP A 808 12.06 47.79 -14.55
C ASP A 808 11.40 46.46 -14.87
N ILE A 809 10.30 46.11 -14.18
CA ILE A 809 9.61 44.83 -14.36
C ILE A 809 8.10 45.05 -14.42
N VAL A 810 7.43 44.34 -15.33
CA VAL A 810 5.95 44.24 -15.39
C VAL A 810 5.49 42.78 -15.45
N HIS A 811 4.37 42.46 -14.81
CA HIS A 811 3.76 41.13 -14.85
C HIS A 811 2.78 40.93 -15.99
N GLY A 812 2.80 39.72 -16.56
CA GLY A 812 1.80 39.20 -17.47
C GLY A 812 1.50 37.72 -17.18
N ALA A 813 0.57 37.15 -17.93
CA ALA A 813 0.37 35.70 -18.02
C ALA A 813 0.39 35.27 -19.49
N ILE A 814 0.78 34.03 -19.78
CA ILE A 814 0.64 33.47 -21.12
C ILE A 814 -0.78 33.72 -21.63
N ASP A 815 -0.90 34.07 -22.90
CA ASP A 815 -2.09 34.66 -23.49
C ASP A 815 -3.36 33.83 -23.25
N SER A 816 -3.29 32.49 -23.34
CA SER A 816 -4.42 31.58 -23.09
C SER A 816 -4.84 31.49 -21.61
N MET A 817 -4.01 32.01 -20.71
CA MET A 817 -4.22 32.11 -19.27
C MET A 817 -4.28 33.56 -18.78
N SER A 818 -4.50 34.52 -19.69
CA SER A 818 -4.52 35.96 -19.41
C SER A 818 -5.93 36.57 -19.54
N GLY A 819 -6.02 37.88 -19.25
CA GLY A 819 -7.23 38.68 -19.43
C GLY A 819 -8.30 38.45 -18.38
N THR A 820 -9.37 39.25 -18.44
CA THR A 820 -10.46 39.25 -17.45
C THR A 820 -9.89 39.45 -16.03
N THR A 821 -10.17 38.56 -15.08
CA THR A 821 -9.63 38.63 -13.72
C THR A 821 -8.15 38.21 -13.61
N SER A 822 -7.53 37.70 -14.68
CA SER A 822 -6.11 37.34 -14.71
C SER A 822 -5.23 38.56 -15.02
N GLN A 823 -3.92 38.36 -15.13
CA GLN A 823 -2.97 39.35 -15.61
C GLN A 823 -3.20 39.68 -17.10
N PRO A 824 -2.75 40.87 -17.57
CA PRO A 824 -2.75 41.18 -18.99
C PRO A 824 -1.90 40.18 -19.82
N PRO A 825 -2.23 39.99 -21.11
CA PRO A 825 -1.53 39.06 -21.99
C PRO A 825 -0.04 39.39 -22.13
N LEU A 826 0.80 38.44 -21.72
CA LEU A 826 2.25 38.56 -21.71
C LEU A 826 2.80 38.77 -23.12
N GLY A 827 2.29 38.04 -24.13
CA GLY A 827 2.69 38.19 -25.52
C GLY A 827 2.39 39.59 -26.07
N SER A 828 1.24 40.17 -25.72
CA SER A 828 0.86 41.52 -26.14
C SER A 828 1.75 42.60 -25.53
N ILE A 829 2.09 42.48 -24.24
CA ILE A 829 3.03 43.39 -23.57
C ILE A 829 4.42 43.25 -24.22
N MET A 830 4.88 42.01 -24.41
CA MET A 830 6.19 41.71 -24.99
C MET A 830 6.36 42.32 -26.38
N GLU A 831 5.42 42.10 -27.31
CA GLU A 831 5.53 42.65 -28.67
C GLU A 831 5.48 44.18 -28.68
N SER A 832 4.67 44.77 -27.79
CA SER A 832 4.58 46.23 -27.64
C SER A 832 5.89 46.83 -27.12
N LEU A 833 6.51 46.22 -26.12
CA LEU A 833 7.80 46.65 -25.57
C LEU A 833 8.94 46.42 -26.57
N ARG A 834 8.96 45.28 -27.26
CA ARG A 834 9.93 44.96 -28.31
C ARG A 834 9.97 46.04 -29.38
N GLN A 835 8.81 46.50 -29.85
CA GLN A 835 8.72 47.56 -30.85
C GLN A 835 9.17 48.91 -30.28
N ARG A 836 8.70 49.26 -29.08
CA ARG A 836 9.00 50.55 -28.43
C ARG A 836 10.47 50.71 -28.08
N GLU A 837 11.06 49.67 -27.48
CA GLU A 837 12.42 49.69 -26.93
C GLU A 837 13.47 49.20 -27.92
N ASN A 838 13.05 48.73 -29.10
CA ASN A 838 13.92 48.19 -30.16
C ASN A 838 14.83 47.06 -29.65
N TRP A 839 14.22 45.99 -29.12
CA TRP A 839 14.93 44.87 -28.51
C TRP A 839 15.93 44.21 -29.48
N PRO A 840 17.16 43.91 -29.03
CA PRO A 840 18.17 43.28 -29.86
C PRO A 840 17.90 41.78 -30.03
N SER A 841 18.30 41.24 -31.18
CA SER A 841 18.30 39.79 -31.44
C SER A 841 19.44 39.03 -30.75
N LYS A 842 20.44 39.74 -30.24
CA LYS A 842 21.57 39.17 -29.49
C LYS A 842 21.36 39.33 -27.99
N PRO A 843 21.88 38.41 -27.16
CA PRO A 843 21.78 38.54 -25.71
C PRO A 843 22.43 39.83 -25.20
N VAL A 844 21.77 40.45 -24.23
CA VAL A 844 22.15 41.73 -23.62
C VAL A 844 23.07 41.45 -22.44
N LYS A 845 24.22 42.12 -22.39
CA LYS A 845 25.17 41.97 -21.29
C LYS A 845 24.71 42.77 -20.06
N THR A 846 24.64 42.11 -18.91
CA THR A 846 24.48 42.74 -17.60
C THR A 846 25.57 42.22 -16.66
N GLY A 847 26.58 43.04 -16.40
CA GLY A 847 27.78 42.61 -15.68
C GLY A 847 28.51 41.46 -16.40
N LYS A 848 28.69 40.33 -15.69
CA LYS A 848 29.33 39.11 -16.22
C LYS A 848 28.36 38.15 -16.92
N HIS A 849 27.08 38.52 -17.00
CA HIS A 849 26.00 37.68 -17.52
C HIS A 849 25.49 38.21 -18.86
N ALA A 850 24.95 37.30 -19.67
CA ALA A 850 24.32 37.60 -20.94
C ALA A 850 22.89 37.04 -20.91
N ILE A 851 21.90 37.92 -21.06
CA ILE A 851 20.48 37.58 -20.94
C ILE A 851 19.84 37.65 -22.32
N HIS A 852 19.21 36.56 -22.74
CA HIS A 852 18.41 36.52 -23.96
C HIS A 852 17.03 37.06 -23.67
N LEU A 853 16.55 38.04 -24.44
CA LEU A 853 15.15 38.47 -24.36
C LEU A 853 14.24 37.39 -24.97
N PRO A 854 12.98 37.27 -24.51
CA PRO A 854 12.07 36.22 -24.99
C PRO A 854 11.70 36.38 -26.48
N GLU A 855 11.44 35.25 -27.14
CA GLU A 855 11.10 35.14 -28.56
C GLU A 855 9.62 34.79 -28.75
N SER A 856 8.95 35.39 -29.74
CA SER A 856 7.52 35.23 -30.02
C SER A 856 7.12 33.78 -30.28
N GLU A 857 7.90 33.07 -31.11
CA GLU A 857 7.63 31.68 -31.49
C GLU A 857 7.61 30.75 -30.27
N LYS A 858 8.47 31.01 -29.28
CA LYS A 858 8.52 30.23 -28.03
C LYS A 858 7.36 30.54 -27.10
N LEU A 859 6.84 31.76 -27.11
CA LEU A 859 5.61 32.08 -26.37
C LEU A 859 4.38 31.42 -27.02
N PHE A 860 4.33 31.34 -28.35
CA PHE A 860 3.23 30.66 -29.05
C PHE A 860 3.19 29.15 -28.73
N GLU A 861 4.35 28.50 -28.70
CA GLU A 861 4.46 27.09 -28.27
C GLU A 861 3.90 26.86 -26.86
N LEU A 862 4.15 27.79 -25.92
CA LEU A 862 3.58 27.73 -24.56
C LEU A 862 2.08 28.06 -24.54
N HIS A 863 1.64 29.01 -25.36
CA HIS A 863 0.23 29.37 -25.51
C HIS A 863 -0.60 28.17 -25.94
N ASP A 864 -0.18 27.46 -26.99
CA ASP A 864 -0.91 26.30 -27.56
C ASP A 864 -1.08 25.18 -26.53
N TYR A 865 -0.03 24.93 -25.74
CA TYR A 865 -0.09 23.98 -24.63
C TYR A 865 -1.12 24.42 -23.60
N TRP A 866 -1.05 25.67 -23.13
CA TRP A 866 -1.92 26.18 -22.08
C TRP A 866 -3.37 26.35 -22.53
N ASP A 867 -3.62 26.67 -23.80
CA ASP A 867 -4.96 26.77 -24.37
C ASP A 867 -5.66 25.42 -24.33
N THR A 868 -4.98 24.37 -24.80
CA THR A 868 -5.50 23.01 -24.74
C THR A 868 -5.67 22.56 -23.29
N MET A 869 -4.67 22.80 -22.43
CA MET A 869 -4.71 22.38 -21.02
C MET A 869 -5.82 23.07 -20.22
N ARG A 870 -6.10 24.35 -20.47
CA ARG A 870 -7.19 25.08 -19.81
C ARG A 870 -8.54 24.39 -20.03
N GLY A 871 -8.75 23.78 -21.20
CA GLY A 871 -9.93 22.95 -21.49
C GLY A 871 -10.13 21.75 -20.57
N HIS A 872 -9.06 21.17 -20.00
CA HIS A 872 -9.17 20.10 -18.99
C HIS A 872 -9.73 20.61 -17.66
N TYR A 873 -9.61 21.91 -17.42
CA TYR A 873 -10.10 22.60 -16.22
C TYR A 873 -11.44 23.30 -16.43
N ALA A 874 -12.15 23.03 -17.53
CA ALA A 874 -13.44 23.63 -17.86
C ALA A 874 -14.47 23.64 -16.70
N PRO A 875 -14.58 22.60 -15.83
CA PRO A 875 -15.48 22.65 -14.67
C PRO A 875 -15.15 23.76 -13.66
N PHE A 876 -13.93 24.28 -13.64
CA PHE A 876 -13.47 25.30 -12.69
C PHE A 876 -13.41 26.72 -13.29
N GLU A 877 -13.84 26.88 -14.54
CA GLU A 877 -13.93 28.19 -15.18
C GLU A 877 -14.89 29.12 -14.45
N GLN A 878 -14.35 30.26 -14.02
CA GLN A 878 -14.99 31.20 -13.12
C GLN A 878 -16.07 32.10 -13.76
N GLY A 879 -16.34 31.93 -15.06
CA GLY A 879 -17.54 32.46 -15.73
C GLY A 879 -17.51 33.93 -16.15
N ALA A 880 -16.48 34.70 -15.77
CA ALA A 880 -16.23 36.03 -16.34
C ALA A 880 -15.88 35.88 -17.83
N ARG A 881 -16.78 36.34 -18.72
CA ARG A 881 -16.60 36.21 -20.17
C ARG A 881 -15.81 37.36 -20.79
N SER A 882 -15.72 38.47 -20.08
CA SER A 882 -15.10 39.71 -20.54
C SER A 882 -14.62 40.54 -19.35
N THR A 883 -13.92 41.63 -19.66
CA THR A 883 -13.56 42.68 -18.72
C THR A 883 -14.80 43.45 -18.26
N SER A 884 -14.70 44.15 -17.12
CA SER A 884 -15.80 44.89 -16.51
C SER A 884 -15.30 46.17 -15.82
N VAL A 885 -15.85 47.31 -16.22
CA VAL A 885 -15.43 48.64 -15.73
C VAL A 885 -15.96 48.99 -14.35
N ASP A 886 -16.98 48.28 -13.86
CA ASP A 886 -17.51 48.46 -12.51
C ASP A 886 -16.52 48.06 -11.40
N VAL A 887 -15.40 47.41 -11.76
CA VAL A 887 -14.26 47.20 -10.85
C VAL A 887 -13.72 48.51 -10.28
N PHE A 888 -13.82 49.61 -11.01
CA PHE A 888 -13.42 50.94 -10.51
C PHE A 888 -14.39 51.52 -9.48
N GLU A 889 -15.57 50.93 -9.30
CA GLU A 889 -16.52 51.31 -8.24
C GLU A 889 -16.38 50.40 -7.01
N HIS A 890 -16.44 49.08 -7.21
CA HIS A 890 -16.46 48.12 -6.09
C HIS A 890 -15.07 47.66 -5.66
N GLU A 891 -14.04 47.82 -6.50
CA GLU A 891 -12.64 47.52 -6.18
C GLU A 891 -12.42 46.09 -5.64
N MET A 892 -13.17 45.11 -6.17
CA MET A 892 -13.00 43.71 -5.77
C MET A 892 -11.79 43.14 -6.51
N PRO A 893 -10.82 42.53 -5.82
CA PRO A 893 -9.78 41.74 -6.47
C PRO A 893 -10.38 40.59 -7.27
N GLY A 894 -9.69 40.17 -8.34
CA GLY A 894 -10.18 39.12 -9.24
C GLY A 894 -10.65 37.86 -8.50
N GLY A 895 -9.81 37.30 -7.62
CA GLY A 895 -10.16 36.12 -6.83
C GLY A 895 -11.33 36.34 -5.86
N GLN A 896 -11.50 37.54 -5.31
CA GLN A 896 -12.64 37.86 -4.43
C GLN A 896 -13.95 37.98 -5.23
N TYR A 897 -13.89 38.62 -6.41
CA TYR A 897 -15.07 38.81 -7.26
C TYR A 897 -15.75 37.47 -7.57
N THR A 898 -14.98 36.48 -8.02
CA THR A 898 -15.56 35.17 -8.32
C THR A 898 -15.97 34.40 -7.07
N ASN A 899 -15.13 34.37 -6.04
CA ASN A 899 -15.49 33.65 -4.80
C ASN A 899 -16.80 34.18 -4.22
N LEU A 900 -16.96 35.51 -4.19
CA LEU A 900 -18.17 36.17 -3.72
C LEU A 900 -19.37 35.89 -4.62
N MET A 901 -19.17 35.78 -5.94
CA MET A 901 -20.22 35.39 -6.88
C MET A 901 -20.72 33.97 -6.60
N PHE A 902 -19.81 33.01 -6.43
CA PHE A 902 -20.17 31.61 -6.12
C PHE A 902 -20.85 31.48 -4.75
N GLN A 903 -20.35 32.20 -3.73
CA GLN A 903 -20.98 32.26 -2.41
C GLN A 903 -22.40 32.86 -2.51
N SER A 904 -22.56 33.94 -3.27
CA SER A 904 -23.87 34.57 -3.48
C SER A 904 -24.84 33.62 -4.18
N GLN A 905 -24.37 32.82 -5.14
CA GLN A 905 -25.18 31.78 -5.77
C GLN A 905 -25.62 30.70 -4.78
N SER A 906 -24.71 30.26 -3.92
CA SER A 906 -24.99 29.26 -2.88
C SER A 906 -25.98 29.76 -1.83
N LEU A 907 -26.01 31.07 -1.56
CA LEU A 907 -26.94 31.73 -0.64
C LEU A 907 -28.28 32.12 -1.30
N GLY A 908 -28.49 31.81 -2.58
CA GLY A 908 -29.71 32.18 -3.32
C GLY A 908 -29.77 33.65 -3.75
N LEU A 909 -28.67 34.40 -3.61
CA LEU A 909 -28.54 35.81 -3.97
C LEU A 909 -28.11 36.02 -5.44
N SER A 910 -28.15 34.99 -6.29
CA SER A 910 -27.71 35.07 -7.70
C SER A 910 -28.39 36.19 -8.49
N LYS A 911 -29.68 36.41 -8.23
CA LYS A 911 -30.48 37.47 -8.89
C LYS A 911 -30.16 38.87 -8.37
N GLN A 912 -29.42 38.97 -7.26
CA GLN A 912 -29.09 40.20 -6.55
C GLN A 912 -27.60 40.54 -6.64
N TRP A 913 -26.89 40.03 -7.66
CA TRP A 913 -25.45 40.26 -7.80
C TRP A 913 -25.10 41.74 -7.94
N LYS A 914 -25.97 42.54 -8.57
CA LYS A 914 -25.80 43.99 -8.68
C LYS A 914 -25.81 44.66 -7.30
N GLU A 915 -26.75 44.25 -6.45
CA GLU A 915 -26.91 44.72 -5.08
C GLU A 915 -25.72 44.31 -4.22
N VAL A 916 -25.19 43.09 -4.38
CA VAL A 916 -23.97 42.64 -3.69
C VAL A 916 -22.75 43.49 -4.09
N LYS A 917 -22.57 43.81 -5.37
CA LYS A 917 -21.48 44.70 -5.80
C LYS A 917 -21.58 46.09 -5.21
N LYS A 918 -22.79 46.67 -5.19
CA LYS A 918 -23.04 47.96 -4.54
C LYS A 918 -22.78 47.90 -3.04
N ALA A 919 -23.30 46.88 -2.36
CA ALA A 919 -23.10 46.67 -0.94
C ALA A 919 -21.62 46.46 -0.59
N TYR A 920 -20.80 45.93 -1.49
CA TYR A 920 -19.36 45.80 -1.30
C TYR A 920 -18.65 47.15 -1.28
N ALA A 921 -19.01 48.07 -2.19
CA ALA A 921 -18.51 49.44 -2.16
C ALA A 921 -18.97 50.17 -0.89
N ASP A 922 -20.23 49.99 -0.49
CA ASP A 922 -20.79 50.58 0.73
C ASP A 922 -20.12 50.01 2.00
N ALA A 923 -19.90 48.69 2.04
CA ALA A 923 -19.17 48.00 3.11
C ALA A 923 -17.73 48.52 3.22
N ASN A 924 -17.02 48.71 2.11
CA ASN A 924 -15.69 49.31 2.12
C ASN A 924 -15.71 50.73 2.72
N ARG A 925 -16.71 51.55 2.35
CA ARG A 925 -16.87 52.91 2.87
C ARG A 925 -17.03 52.91 4.40
N ILE A 926 -17.94 52.11 4.94
CA ILE A 926 -18.21 52.08 6.39
C ILE A 926 -17.08 51.41 7.18
N LEU A 927 -16.31 50.52 6.56
CA LEU A 927 -15.09 49.95 7.14
C LEU A 927 -13.88 50.91 7.11
N GLY A 928 -14.08 52.16 6.66
CA GLY A 928 -13.08 53.22 6.69
C GLY A 928 -12.31 53.40 5.38
N ASN A 929 -12.81 52.87 4.26
CA ASN A 929 -12.14 52.80 2.95
C ASN A 929 -10.76 52.16 3.06
N ILE A 930 -10.71 50.83 2.96
CA ILE A 930 -9.51 50.03 3.22
C ILE A 930 -8.88 49.47 1.94
N VAL A 931 -7.62 49.05 2.04
CA VAL A 931 -6.99 48.18 1.04
C VAL A 931 -7.68 46.82 1.08
N LYS A 932 -8.11 46.32 -0.08
CA LYS A 932 -8.90 45.09 -0.20
C LYS A 932 -8.12 44.04 -0.95
N VAL A 933 -7.42 43.18 -0.22
CA VAL A 933 -6.75 41.98 -0.75
C VAL A 933 -6.91 40.86 0.28
N THR A 934 -6.59 39.60 -0.01
CA THR A 934 -6.81 38.55 0.99
C THR A 934 -5.98 38.80 2.27
N PRO A 935 -6.58 38.78 3.47
CA PRO A 935 -7.98 38.49 3.80
C PRO A 935 -8.93 39.71 3.94
N SER A 936 -8.47 40.96 3.94
CA SER A 936 -9.33 42.15 4.08
C SER A 936 -10.46 42.25 3.03
N SER A 937 -10.19 41.85 1.79
CA SER A 937 -11.22 41.76 0.73
C SER A 937 -12.38 40.80 1.06
N LYS A 938 -12.11 39.75 1.84
CA LYS A 938 -13.14 38.83 2.35
C LYS A 938 -13.99 39.49 3.44
N VAL A 939 -13.36 40.26 4.33
CA VAL A 939 -14.09 41.01 5.38
C VAL A 939 -15.17 41.89 4.76
N VAL A 940 -14.81 42.64 3.72
CA VAL A 940 -15.75 43.48 2.97
C VAL A 940 -16.82 42.64 2.26
N GLY A 941 -16.45 41.48 1.73
CA GLY A 941 -17.37 40.56 1.04
C GLY A 941 -18.42 39.94 1.96
N ASP A 942 -17.99 39.43 3.11
CA ASP A 942 -18.86 38.84 4.12
C ASP A 942 -19.86 39.90 4.65
N LEU A 943 -19.39 41.13 4.87
CA LEU A 943 -20.26 42.25 5.26
C LEU A 943 -21.26 42.62 4.17
N ALA A 944 -20.82 42.70 2.90
CA ALA A 944 -21.69 43.00 1.77
C ALA A 944 -22.82 41.97 1.62
N GLN A 945 -22.51 40.68 1.75
CA GLN A 945 -23.52 39.63 1.72
C GLN A 945 -24.48 39.70 2.91
N PHE A 946 -23.95 39.99 4.11
CA PHE A 946 -24.76 40.21 5.29
C PHE A 946 -25.74 41.37 5.11
N MET A 947 -25.27 42.50 4.56
CA MET A 947 -26.09 43.67 4.26
C MET A 947 -27.22 43.34 3.27
N VAL A 948 -26.90 42.66 2.15
CA VAL A 948 -27.91 42.29 1.15
C VAL A 948 -28.92 41.29 1.69
N THR A 949 -28.45 40.27 2.42
CA THR A 949 -29.31 39.22 3.00
C THR A 949 -30.31 39.81 4.00
N ASN A 950 -29.86 40.74 4.84
CA ASN A 950 -30.68 41.37 5.87
C ASN A 950 -31.36 42.67 5.42
N LYS A 951 -31.20 43.06 4.15
CA LYS A 951 -31.73 44.32 3.57
C LYS A 951 -31.32 45.56 4.37
N LEU A 952 -30.05 45.60 4.80
CA LEU A 952 -29.46 46.69 5.57
C LEU A 952 -28.65 47.61 4.64
N SER A 953 -28.76 48.92 4.84
CA SER A 953 -27.84 49.91 4.27
C SER A 953 -26.54 49.96 5.08
N GLY A 954 -25.52 50.65 4.56
CA GLY A 954 -24.28 50.86 5.32
C GLY A 954 -24.52 51.67 6.61
N ASP A 955 -25.43 52.63 6.57
CA ASP A 955 -25.74 53.48 7.72
C ASP A 955 -26.49 52.67 8.80
N ASP A 956 -27.38 51.74 8.39
CA ASP A 956 -28.04 50.79 9.32
C ASP A 956 -27.03 49.93 10.09
N ILE A 957 -25.91 49.53 9.45
CA ILE A 957 -24.85 48.76 10.12
C ILE A 957 -24.21 49.58 11.24
N VAL A 958 -23.92 50.86 10.99
CA VAL A 958 -23.28 51.75 11.97
C VAL A 958 -24.23 52.07 13.11
N GLU A 959 -25.48 52.41 12.81
CA GLU A 959 -26.47 52.83 13.82
C GLU A 959 -26.92 51.69 14.74
N ARG A 960 -26.90 50.44 14.25
CA ARG A 960 -27.45 49.27 14.95
C ARG A 960 -26.40 48.22 15.32
N ALA A 961 -25.11 48.58 15.26
CA ALA A 961 -23.99 47.67 15.47
C ALA A 961 -24.09 46.87 16.79
N ASP A 962 -24.64 47.49 17.85
CA ASP A 962 -24.85 46.90 19.17
C ASP A 962 -25.89 45.75 19.21
N SER A 963 -26.75 45.66 18.19
CA SER A 963 -27.85 44.71 18.09
C SER A 963 -27.69 43.70 16.95
N LEU A 964 -26.65 43.84 16.12
CA LEU A 964 -26.41 43.01 14.93
C LEU A 964 -25.30 41.99 15.17
N ASP A 965 -25.58 40.72 14.86
CA ASP A 965 -24.55 39.68 14.82
C ASP A 965 -23.70 39.80 13.54
N LEU A 966 -22.73 40.72 13.56
CA LEU A 966 -21.84 40.95 12.43
C LEU A 966 -21.03 39.69 12.06
N PRO A 967 -20.67 39.50 10.77
CA PRO A 967 -19.82 38.38 10.38
C PRO A 967 -18.52 38.34 11.16
N ARG A 968 -18.10 37.14 11.57
CA ARG A 968 -16.89 36.93 12.38
C ARG A 968 -15.65 37.62 11.81
N SER A 969 -15.47 37.60 10.49
CA SER A 969 -14.34 38.25 9.81
C SER A 969 -14.31 39.77 9.99
N VAL A 970 -15.49 40.40 10.08
CA VAL A 970 -15.65 41.84 10.36
C VAL A 970 -15.26 42.13 11.80
N VAL A 971 -15.73 41.31 12.74
CA VAL A 971 -15.37 41.42 14.16
C VAL A 971 -13.86 41.26 14.36
N GLU A 972 -13.24 40.25 13.75
CA GLU A 972 -11.79 40.01 13.83
C GLU A 972 -10.97 41.17 13.22
N PHE A 973 -11.45 41.77 12.12
CA PHE A 973 -10.86 42.99 11.57
C PHE A 973 -10.93 44.15 12.57
N LEU A 974 -12.10 44.44 13.14
CA LEU A 974 -12.29 45.53 14.11
C LEU A 974 -11.51 45.30 15.42
N GLN A 975 -11.21 44.05 15.77
CA GLN A 975 -10.31 43.70 16.88
C GLN A 975 -8.82 43.94 16.57
N GLY A 976 -8.46 44.21 15.31
CA GLY A 976 -7.08 44.43 14.87
C GLY A 976 -6.32 43.15 14.54
N GLN A 977 -6.99 42.01 14.36
CA GLN A 977 -6.32 40.74 14.05
C GLN A 977 -5.63 40.73 12.67
N LEU A 978 -6.02 41.65 11.76
CA LEU A 978 -5.43 41.82 10.44
C LEU A 978 -4.35 42.92 10.38
N GLY A 979 -4.00 43.51 11.52
CA GLY A 979 -3.20 44.73 11.59
C GLY A 979 -4.05 45.99 11.61
N PHE A 980 -3.41 47.15 11.42
CA PHE A 980 -4.04 48.46 11.54
C PHE A 980 -4.26 49.10 10.16
N PRO A 981 -5.50 49.49 9.81
CA PRO A 981 -5.76 50.19 8.56
C PRO A 981 -5.16 51.60 8.59
N TYR A 982 -4.68 52.07 7.44
CA TYR A 982 -4.26 53.46 7.28
C TYR A 982 -5.41 54.41 7.66
N GLY A 983 -5.14 55.45 8.45
CA GLY A 983 -6.17 56.37 8.96
C GLY A 983 -6.98 55.86 10.17
N GLY A 984 -6.68 54.67 10.71
CA GLY A 984 -7.33 54.12 11.89
C GLY A 984 -8.64 53.36 11.59
N PHE A 985 -9.19 52.72 12.63
CA PHE A 985 -10.48 52.03 12.54
C PHE A 985 -11.64 53.03 12.47
N PRO A 986 -12.76 52.66 11.82
CA PRO A 986 -13.94 53.52 11.76
C PRO A 986 -14.65 53.60 13.12
N GLU A 987 -14.62 54.76 13.75
CA GLU A 987 -15.41 55.07 14.96
C GLU A 987 -16.68 55.85 14.55
N PRO A 988 -17.87 55.56 15.13
CA PRO A 988 -18.12 54.70 16.29
C PRO A 988 -18.51 53.25 15.94
N LEU A 989 -18.22 52.76 14.72
CA LEU A 989 -18.62 51.40 14.30
C LEU A 989 -17.88 50.30 15.07
N ARG A 990 -16.62 50.54 15.45
CA ARG A 990 -15.81 49.61 16.24
C ARG A 990 -16.32 49.51 17.67
#